data_AF-A0A7C5F1S1-F1
#
_entry.id   AF-A0A7C5F1S1-F1
#
_cell.length_a   1.000
_cell.length_b   1.000
_cell.length_c   1.000
_cell.angle_alpha   90.00
_cell.angle_beta   90.00
_cell.angle_gamma   90.00
#
_symmetry.space_group_name_H-M   'P 1'
#
loop_
_entity.id
_entity.type
_entity.pdbx_description
1 polymer ?
#
loop_
_entity_poly.entity_id
_entity_poly.type
_entity_poly.pdbx_seq_one_letter_code
_entity_poly.pdbx_strand_id
1 'polypeptide(L)'
;MLTSGLSTIEALLRERILILDGAMGTMIQQRKLNEAAFRGERFKDWGKDLKGHNDLLNVTQSALIEEIHRQYLEAGADIIETNTFNSQAISLADYKMEALGYELSKAGAECARRAVAAVQRAQPGRRCFVAGAIGPTTKTSSISTDVNNPAARGTTYEELVTAYGEQVRGLLDGGVDLLLVETIFDTLNAKAAFFAIQQAFASGARRVPIMASVTFIQAGSNRGVTGQTVEAFWNSISHVPLLSVGMNCALGPKEMRPLIEELSQIAPVYISAHPNAGLPNPLLPTGFPETPETLAPQLREWAENGWLNIVGGCCGTTPAHIKRIAEAVRGVKPHAPSQVEPYTRLSGLEAVTIRPDSNFVNIGERTNVTGSPAFAKLILAGDYEAALSVARQQVEGGAQIIDVNMDEGMLDSKAAMEKFLRLVASEPDICKVPIMVDSSKWEVLETGLKNIQGKAVVNSISLKEGEKKFIDQATLIRRYGAAVVVMAFDEKGQADTLERKKEICARSYKILTEQVGFPPHDIIFDPNILTVATGIEEHNNYAVDFIEATRWIKQNLPYAKVSGGISNISFSFRGNNIVREAMHAAFLYHAIKAGLDMGIVNAGQLAVYEEIPKDLRELVEDVLLNRRPDATERLVNFAETVKAKGKAVAKDDEWRKGTVEERLSHALVKGITDYIDQDTEEARQKYALPLEVIEGPLMAGMNIVGDLFGSGKMFLPQVVKSARVMKKAVAYLMPFMEEEKKRSGNFQSQGKILLATVKGDVHDIGKNIVGVVLGCNNYEVIDLGVMVPCEKILSAARESKADIIGLSGLITPSLDEMVHVAKEMTRQGFAVPLLIGGATTSKAHTAVKIAPSYEPGVVHVLDASRAVGVVGSLVSQTHKHEFVKQVRSDYERVRQSHHDRGAKPLLSLTQARANRFTSDWAKTDIPTPEKLGIQAISDQSLIELIPYIDWSPFFHTWELKGR
;
A
#
# COMPACT_ATOMS: atom_id res chain seq x y z
N MET A 1 -19.21 22.22 -18.78
CA MET A 1 -19.35 23.53 -19.44
C MET A 1 -18.13 24.37 -19.11
N LEU A 2 -17.30 24.60 -20.12
CA LEU A 2 -16.05 25.35 -20.06
C LEU A 2 -16.36 26.84 -20.15
N THR A 3 -16.08 27.61 -19.10
CA THR A 3 -16.09 29.08 -19.16
C THR A 3 -14.75 29.56 -19.72
N SER A 4 -14.82 30.13 -20.92
CA SER A 4 -13.76 30.77 -21.70
C SER A 4 -13.21 32.06 -21.06
N GLY A 5 -11.89 32.29 -21.19
CA GLY A 5 -11.28 33.64 -21.15
C GLY A 5 -10.30 33.98 -20.03
N LEU A 6 -10.15 33.13 -19.02
CA LEU A 6 -9.28 33.35 -17.86
C LEU A 6 -8.39 32.12 -17.69
N SER A 7 -7.06 32.21 -17.87
CA SER A 7 -6.14 31.08 -17.59
C SER A 7 -6.41 30.52 -16.19
N THR A 8 -6.81 29.25 -16.11
CA THR A 8 -7.07 28.57 -14.84
C THR A 8 -5.75 28.33 -14.12
N ILE A 9 -5.76 28.16 -12.80
CA ILE A 9 -4.54 27.79 -12.04
C ILE A 9 -3.88 26.53 -12.63
N GLU A 10 -4.68 25.58 -13.12
CA GLU A 10 -4.22 24.38 -13.82
C GLU A 10 -3.41 24.69 -15.09
N ALA A 11 -3.79 25.73 -15.86
CA ALA A 11 -3.02 26.14 -17.03
C ALA A 11 -1.63 26.62 -16.61
N LEU A 12 -1.55 27.42 -15.54
CA LEU A 12 -0.27 27.89 -15.02
C LEU A 12 0.61 26.75 -14.47
N LEU A 13 0.01 25.77 -13.78
CA LEU A 13 0.72 24.61 -13.23
C LEU A 13 1.35 23.70 -14.31
N ARG A 14 0.79 23.70 -15.53
CA ARG A 14 1.38 23.02 -16.69
C ARG A 14 2.54 23.79 -17.30
N GLU A 15 2.50 25.11 -17.21
CA GLU A 15 3.49 26.00 -17.83
C GLU A 15 4.71 26.24 -16.92
N ARG A 16 4.50 26.37 -15.61
CA ARG A 16 5.55 26.72 -14.65
C ARG A 16 5.23 26.26 -13.22
N ILE A 17 6.28 26.21 -12.40
CA ILE A 17 6.14 25.97 -10.96
C ILE A 17 5.55 27.24 -10.32
N LEU A 18 4.49 27.07 -9.53
CA LEU A 18 3.86 28.16 -8.78
C LEU A 18 4.47 28.27 -7.38
N ILE A 19 4.50 29.51 -6.87
CA ILE A 19 5.09 29.81 -5.58
C ILE A 19 3.99 30.00 -4.53
N LEU A 20 3.98 29.15 -3.50
CA LEU A 20 3.20 29.33 -2.28
C LEU A 20 3.97 30.25 -1.32
N ASP A 21 3.28 30.95 -0.42
CA ASP A 21 3.90 31.84 0.55
C ASP A 21 4.63 31.10 1.69
N GLY A 22 4.99 31.84 2.73
CA GLY A 22 5.72 31.36 3.90
C GLY A 22 4.91 31.44 5.18
N ALA A 23 5.55 31.22 6.33
CA ALA A 23 4.86 31.21 7.62
C ALA A 23 4.21 32.54 8.06
N MET A 24 2.88 32.57 8.05
CA MET A 24 2.09 33.64 8.70
C MET A 24 2.39 33.76 10.20
N GLY A 25 2.41 32.63 10.93
CA GLY A 25 2.61 32.62 12.38
C GLY A 25 3.95 33.22 12.81
N THR A 26 5.04 32.87 12.12
CA THR A 26 6.38 33.41 12.40
C THR A 26 6.43 34.92 12.13
N MET A 27 5.78 35.40 11.06
CA MET A 27 5.70 36.83 10.75
C MET A 27 4.91 37.63 11.79
N ILE A 28 3.83 37.06 12.33
CA ILE A 28 3.06 37.67 13.44
C ILE A 28 3.92 37.74 14.71
N GLN A 29 4.63 36.66 15.06
CA GLN A 29 5.47 36.61 16.26
C GLN A 29 6.55 37.70 16.28
N GLN A 30 7.13 38.04 15.12
CA GLN A 30 8.12 39.12 15.00
C GLN A 30 7.58 40.51 15.37
N ARG A 31 6.25 40.70 15.33
CA ARG A 31 5.59 41.96 15.72
C ARG A 31 5.46 42.12 17.23
N LYS A 32 5.74 41.07 18.01
CA LYS A 32 5.73 41.07 19.48
C LYS A 32 4.45 41.64 20.09
N LEU A 33 3.30 41.31 19.49
CA LEU A 33 2.00 41.78 19.96
C LEU A 33 1.72 41.33 21.40
N ASN A 34 1.11 42.22 22.17
CA ASN A 34 0.66 41.95 23.53
C ASN A 34 -0.81 41.54 23.57
N GLU A 35 -1.31 41.15 24.75
CA GLU A 35 -2.69 40.70 24.95
C GLU A 35 -3.73 41.72 24.48
N ALA A 36 -3.52 43.01 24.77
CA ALA A 36 -4.43 44.08 24.35
C ALA A 36 -4.54 44.19 22.82
N ALA A 37 -3.43 43.99 22.10
CA ALA A 37 -3.44 43.99 20.64
C ALA A 37 -4.23 42.81 20.05
N PHE A 38 -4.15 41.62 20.66
CA PHE A 38 -4.94 40.45 20.23
C PHE A 38 -6.43 40.66 20.49
N ARG A 39 -6.80 41.20 21.64
CA ARG A 39 -8.20 41.47 22.03
C ARG A 39 -8.88 42.50 21.14
N GLY A 40 -8.14 43.53 20.71
CA GLY A 40 -8.73 44.70 20.07
C GLY A 40 -9.83 45.33 20.94
N GLU A 41 -10.73 46.09 20.32
CA GLU A 41 -11.82 46.73 21.07
C GLU A 41 -12.93 45.72 21.43
N ARG A 42 -13.31 44.85 20.49
CA ARG A 42 -14.47 43.95 20.65
C ARG A 42 -14.29 42.90 21.76
N PHE A 43 -13.07 42.42 22.00
CA PHE A 43 -12.80 41.34 22.95
C PHE A 43 -12.00 41.79 24.18
N LYS A 44 -12.01 43.09 24.47
CA LYS A 44 -11.28 43.69 25.60
C LYS A 44 -11.57 42.98 26.92
N ASP A 45 -12.84 42.70 27.20
CA ASP A 45 -13.30 42.09 28.46
C ASP A 45 -13.46 40.55 28.38
N TRP A 46 -12.85 39.89 27.39
CA TRP A 46 -12.97 38.44 27.23
C TRP A 46 -12.35 37.65 28.40
N GLY A 47 -13.07 36.64 28.91
CA GLY A 47 -12.70 35.95 30.15
C GLY A 47 -11.53 34.94 30.05
N LYS A 48 -10.81 34.88 28.93
CA LYS A 48 -9.63 34.01 28.71
C LYS A 48 -8.57 34.78 27.92
N ASP A 49 -7.30 34.43 28.12
CA ASP A 49 -6.18 35.00 27.36
C ASP A 49 -6.29 34.66 25.87
N LEU A 50 -6.11 35.65 25.01
CA LEU A 50 -6.24 35.55 23.55
C LEU A 50 -4.90 35.65 22.81
N LYS A 51 -3.82 36.03 23.51
CA LYS A 51 -2.47 36.02 22.93
C LYS A 51 -2.12 34.64 22.38
N GLY A 52 -1.66 34.61 21.14
CA GLY A 52 -1.34 33.39 20.40
C GLY A 52 -2.47 32.89 19.50
N HIS A 53 -3.69 33.41 19.66
CA HIS A 53 -4.78 33.15 18.73
C HIS A 53 -4.60 33.99 17.45
N ASN A 54 -3.74 33.54 16.54
CA ASN A 54 -3.36 34.30 15.35
C ASN A 54 -4.55 34.57 14.41
N ASP A 55 -5.48 33.63 14.27
CA ASP A 55 -6.67 33.79 13.43
C ASP A 55 -7.58 34.96 13.86
N LEU A 56 -7.63 35.28 15.17
CA LEU A 56 -8.40 36.41 15.69
C LEU A 56 -7.94 37.76 15.10
N LEU A 57 -6.66 37.85 14.76
CA LEU A 57 -6.06 39.05 14.18
C LEU A 57 -6.66 39.41 12.81
N ASN A 58 -7.37 38.48 12.15
CA ASN A 58 -8.16 38.79 10.96
C ASN A 58 -9.21 39.88 11.22
N VAL A 59 -9.74 39.95 12.44
CA VAL A 59 -10.75 40.92 12.85
C VAL A 59 -10.11 42.06 13.64
N THR A 60 -9.21 41.75 14.58
CA THR A 60 -8.68 42.76 15.51
C THR A 60 -7.48 43.54 14.97
N GLN A 61 -6.75 42.99 14.00
CA GLN A 61 -5.54 43.59 13.41
C GLN A 61 -5.48 43.35 11.88
N SER A 62 -6.61 43.52 11.19
CA SER A 62 -6.76 43.17 9.76
C SER A 62 -5.70 43.81 8.84
N ALA A 63 -5.34 45.07 9.09
CA ALA A 63 -4.32 45.78 8.33
C ALA A 63 -2.92 45.15 8.47
N LEU A 64 -2.59 44.59 9.64
CA LEU A 64 -1.33 43.89 9.85
C LEU A 64 -1.28 42.58 9.07
N ILE A 65 -2.38 41.83 9.03
CA ILE A 65 -2.48 40.57 8.28
C ILE A 65 -2.38 40.85 6.77
N GLU A 66 -3.09 41.88 6.28
CA GLU A 66 -2.99 42.35 4.89
C GLU A 66 -1.56 42.74 4.50
N GLU A 67 -0.85 43.45 5.38
CA GLU A 67 0.55 43.82 5.20
C GLU A 67 1.47 42.60 5.05
N ILE A 68 1.28 41.56 5.87
CA ILE A 68 2.09 40.32 5.78
C ILE A 68 1.83 39.60 4.46
N HIS A 69 0.57 39.45 4.05
CA HIS A 69 0.24 38.87 2.74
C HIS A 69 0.89 39.66 1.59
N ARG A 70 0.84 41.00 1.65
CA ARG A 70 1.46 41.87 0.67
C ARG A 70 2.97 41.64 0.58
N GLN A 71 3.66 41.46 1.71
CA GLN A 71 5.10 41.17 1.72
C GLN A 71 5.45 39.86 0.99
N TYR A 72 4.67 38.79 1.17
CA TYR A 72 4.89 37.54 0.44
C TYR A 72 4.56 37.65 -1.04
N LEU A 73 3.49 38.35 -1.40
CA LEU A 73 3.18 38.65 -2.80
C LEU A 73 4.30 39.48 -3.43
N GLU A 74 4.81 40.51 -2.78
CA GLU A 74 5.93 41.31 -3.29
C GLU A 74 7.24 40.51 -3.39
N ALA A 75 7.43 39.49 -2.54
CA ALA A 75 8.55 38.56 -2.63
C ALA A 75 8.46 37.58 -3.81
N GLY A 76 7.28 37.40 -4.41
CA GLY A 76 7.09 36.55 -5.59
C GLY A 76 6.11 35.39 -5.42
N ALA A 77 5.35 35.34 -4.32
CA ALA A 77 4.29 34.34 -4.17
C ALA A 77 3.20 34.50 -5.25
N ASP A 78 2.77 33.38 -5.82
CA ASP A 78 1.63 33.26 -6.71
C ASP A 78 0.36 32.88 -5.95
N ILE A 79 0.51 32.11 -4.87
CA ILE A 79 -0.56 31.64 -3.99
C ILE A 79 -0.23 32.12 -2.57
N ILE A 80 -1.21 32.71 -1.88
CA ILE A 80 -1.10 33.03 -0.46
C ILE A 80 -2.14 32.25 0.34
N GLU A 81 -1.74 31.74 1.50
CA GLU A 81 -2.60 31.06 2.45
C GLU A 81 -3.37 32.07 3.29
N THR A 82 -4.65 31.86 3.55
CA THR A 82 -5.43 32.69 4.49
C THR A 82 -4.94 32.45 5.93
N ASN A 83 -4.97 33.47 6.79
CA ASN A 83 -4.66 33.30 8.22
C ASN A 83 -5.82 32.62 8.97
N THR A 84 -6.15 31.38 8.61
CA THR A 84 -7.35 30.67 9.09
C THR A 84 -7.08 29.24 9.56
N PHE A 85 -5.82 28.92 9.86
CA PHE A 85 -5.37 27.58 10.25
C PHE A 85 -6.23 26.94 11.36
N ASN A 86 -6.68 27.72 12.34
CA ASN A 86 -7.46 27.28 13.50
C ASN A 86 -8.88 27.86 13.54
N SER A 87 -9.40 28.40 12.42
CA SER A 87 -10.70 29.08 12.36
C SER A 87 -11.90 28.13 12.32
N GLN A 88 -11.88 27.09 13.16
CA GLN A 88 -12.94 26.09 13.28
C GLN A 88 -13.27 25.87 14.76
N ALA A 89 -14.54 25.56 15.04
CA ALA A 89 -15.10 25.57 16.39
C ALA A 89 -14.30 24.74 17.43
N ILE A 90 -13.72 23.60 17.04
CA ILE A 90 -12.95 22.71 17.93
C ILE A 90 -11.65 23.39 18.41
N SER A 91 -10.92 24.10 17.55
CA SER A 91 -9.70 24.83 17.93
C SER A 91 -10.08 26.10 18.69
N LEU A 92 -11.17 26.76 18.28
CA LEU A 92 -11.65 27.98 18.94
C LEU A 92 -12.18 27.72 20.36
N ALA A 93 -12.56 26.48 20.69
CA ALA A 93 -12.90 26.07 22.05
C ALA A 93 -11.75 26.31 23.04
N ASP A 94 -10.49 26.20 22.58
CA ASP A 94 -9.31 26.55 23.40
C ASP A 94 -9.28 28.04 23.75
N TYR A 95 -10.09 28.90 23.13
CA TYR A 95 -10.26 30.31 23.47
C TYR A 95 -11.69 30.67 23.91
N LYS A 96 -12.59 29.67 24.03
CA LYS A 96 -14.05 29.81 24.26
C LYS A 96 -14.80 30.59 23.16
N MET A 97 -14.28 30.55 21.93
CA MET A 97 -14.75 31.36 20.79
C MET A 97 -15.40 30.51 19.67
N GLU A 98 -15.98 29.37 20.02
CA GLU A 98 -16.51 28.36 19.10
C GLU A 98 -17.43 28.95 18.01
N ALA A 99 -18.29 29.90 18.40
CA ALA A 99 -19.27 30.55 17.51
C ALA A 99 -18.66 31.52 16.47
N LEU A 100 -17.35 31.74 16.49
CA LEU A 100 -16.67 32.67 15.58
C LEU A 100 -16.01 31.97 14.37
N GLY A 101 -16.16 30.65 14.23
CA GLY A 101 -15.52 29.87 13.15
C GLY A 101 -15.80 30.43 11.76
N TYR A 102 -17.07 30.66 11.43
CA TYR A 102 -17.46 31.27 10.16
C TYR A 102 -16.90 32.69 9.99
N GLU A 103 -17.01 33.52 11.03
CA GLU A 103 -16.63 34.93 10.97
C GLU A 103 -15.13 35.11 10.74
N LEU A 104 -14.30 34.41 11.52
CA LEU A 104 -12.84 34.48 11.41
C LEU A 104 -12.35 33.95 10.06
N SER A 105 -12.98 32.88 9.57
CA SER A 105 -12.68 32.29 8.26
C SER A 105 -12.96 33.28 7.12
N LYS A 106 -14.13 33.92 7.16
CA LYS A 106 -14.52 34.92 6.16
C LYS A 106 -13.60 36.14 6.22
N ALA A 107 -13.34 36.67 7.41
CA ALA A 107 -12.46 37.83 7.58
C ALA A 107 -11.03 37.54 7.09
N GLY A 108 -10.50 36.34 7.36
CA GLY A 108 -9.17 35.92 6.88
C GLY A 108 -9.08 35.86 5.35
N ALA A 109 -10.11 35.30 4.70
CA ALA A 109 -10.21 35.28 3.25
C ALA A 109 -10.31 36.70 2.64
N GLU A 110 -11.08 37.60 3.26
CA GLU A 110 -11.21 38.98 2.82
C GLU A 110 -9.89 39.77 2.97
N CYS A 111 -9.13 39.55 4.06
CA CYS A 111 -7.79 40.13 4.24
C CYS A 111 -6.84 39.73 3.11
N ALA A 112 -6.74 38.43 2.82
CA ALA A 112 -5.91 37.92 1.73
C ALA A 112 -6.37 38.46 0.37
N ARG A 113 -7.69 38.55 0.14
CA ARG A 113 -8.24 39.10 -1.11
C ARG A 113 -7.90 40.58 -1.31
N ARG A 114 -7.94 41.40 -0.25
CA ARG A 114 -7.53 42.81 -0.33
C ARG A 114 -6.06 42.96 -0.69
N ALA A 115 -5.17 42.16 -0.09
CA ALA A 115 -3.75 42.14 -0.44
C ALA A 115 -3.51 41.76 -1.92
N VAL A 116 -4.19 40.72 -2.41
CA VAL A 116 -4.13 40.32 -3.82
C VAL A 116 -4.64 41.45 -4.73
N ALA A 117 -5.78 42.05 -4.41
CA ALA A 117 -6.34 43.15 -5.21
C ALA A 117 -5.40 44.36 -5.27
N ALA A 118 -4.72 44.70 -4.16
CA ALA A 118 -3.74 45.76 -4.11
C ALA A 118 -2.54 45.48 -5.04
N VAL A 119 -1.98 44.27 -4.97
CA VAL A 119 -0.83 43.87 -5.81
C VAL A 119 -1.20 43.78 -7.29
N GLN A 120 -2.38 43.23 -7.62
CA GLN A 120 -2.85 43.16 -9.01
C GLN A 120 -3.13 44.54 -9.61
N ARG A 121 -3.59 45.50 -8.79
CA ARG A 121 -3.73 46.89 -9.22
C ARG A 121 -2.38 47.55 -9.47
N ALA A 122 -1.38 47.26 -8.62
CA ALA A 122 -0.02 47.78 -8.78
C ALA A 122 0.76 47.12 -9.93
N GLN A 123 0.43 45.87 -10.28
CA GLN A 123 1.10 45.08 -11.32
C GLN A 123 0.06 44.49 -12.29
N PRO A 124 -0.48 45.31 -13.22
CA PRO A 124 -1.47 44.85 -14.19
C PRO A 124 -0.99 43.63 -14.99
N GLY A 125 -1.78 42.56 -15.02
CA GLY A 125 -1.44 41.29 -15.68
C GLY A 125 -0.84 40.24 -14.74
N ARG A 126 -0.42 40.61 -13.52
CA ARG A 126 -0.04 39.62 -12.50
C ARG A 126 -1.27 38.90 -11.97
N ARG A 127 -1.16 37.58 -11.81
CA ARG A 127 -2.24 36.74 -11.30
C ARG A 127 -1.82 36.04 -10.03
N CYS A 128 -2.57 36.27 -8.97
CA CYS A 128 -2.33 35.69 -7.65
C CYS A 128 -3.62 35.04 -7.14
N PHE A 129 -3.47 33.99 -6.34
CA PHE A 129 -4.57 33.17 -5.83
C PHE A 129 -4.59 33.18 -4.31
N VAL A 130 -5.79 33.10 -3.73
CA VAL A 130 -6.00 32.95 -2.29
C VAL A 130 -6.36 31.51 -1.98
N ALA A 131 -5.53 30.81 -1.21
CA ALA A 131 -5.80 29.49 -0.69
C ALA A 131 -6.42 29.58 0.71
N GLY A 132 -7.65 29.10 0.87
CA GLY A 132 -8.30 28.97 2.15
C GLY A 132 -7.65 27.87 2.99
N ALA A 133 -6.78 28.26 3.92
CA ALA A 133 -6.04 27.34 4.78
C ALA A 133 -6.95 26.71 5.85
N ILE A 134 -6.96 25.38 5.90
CA ILE A 134 -7.74 24.55 6.80
C ILE A 134 -6.75 23.64 7.54
N GLY A 135 -6.46 23.96 8.79
CA GLY A 135 -5.58 23.15 9.64
C GLY A 135 -6.29 21.94 10.25
N PRO A 136 -5.56 21.05 10.93
CA PRO A 136 -6.03 19.71 11.32
C PRO A 136 -6.86 19.65 12.61
N THR A 137 -7.18 20.80 13.22
CA THR A 137 -7.72 20.96 14.59
C THR A 137 -6.72 20.62 15.72
N THR A 138 -7.11 20.86 16.97
CA THR A 138 -6.34 20.47 18.18
C THR A 138 -6.68 19.07 18.70
N LYS A 139 -7.57 18.31 18.03
CA LYS A 139 -8.04 16.99 18.45
C LYS A 139 -7.71 15.91 17.42
N THR A 140 -7.43 14.71 17.90
CA THR A 140 -7.29 13.50 17.07
C THR A 140 -8.62 12.72 17.07
N SER A 141 -8.95 12.08 15.94
CA SER A 141 -10.14 11.22 15.82
C SER A 141 -9.80 9.77 15.45
N SER A 142 -8.61 9.49 14.92
CA SER A 142 -8.17 8.11 14.64
C SER A 142 -7.52 7.41 15.83
N ILE A 143 -6.81 8.16 16.67
CA ILE A 143 -6.09 7.66 17.86
C ILE A 143 -6.63 8.27 19.16
N SER A 144 -6.55 7.52 20.26
CA SER A 144 -6.85 8.01 21.59
C SER A 144 -5.71 8.84 22.16
N THR A 145 -6.04 9.91 22.89
CA THR A 145 -5.09 10.65 23.72
C THR A 145 -5.15 10.23 25.19
N ASP A 146 -6.11 9.37 25.56
CA ASP A 146 -6.22 8.79 26.90
C ASP A 146 -5.54 7.41 26.93
N VAL A 147 -4.42 7.33 27.65
CA VAL A 147 -3.61 6.12 27.78
C VAL A 147 -4.39 4.98 28.46
N ASN A 148 -5.38 5.29 29.30
CA ASN A 148 -6.18 4.29 30.00
C ASN A 148 -7.41 3.84 29.22
N ASN A 149 -7.75 4.53 28.13
CA ASN A 149 -8.89 4.18 27.28
C ASN A 149 -8.50 4.27 25.79
N PRO A 150 -7.98 3.19 25.21
CA PRO A 150 -7.59 3.15 23.80
C PRO A 150 -8.76 3.42 22.82
N ALA A 151 -10.00 3.24 23.28
CA ALA A 151 -11.22 3.52 22.52
C ALA A 151 -11.73 4.97 22.65
N ALA A 152 -11.17 5.79 23.55
CA ALA A 152 -11.57 7.20 23.66
C ALA A 152 -11.11 8.00 22.43
N ARG A 153 -11.84 9.07 22.10
CA ARG A 153 -11.49 10.01 21.03
C ARG A 153 -11.66 11.44 21.52
N GLY A 154 -10.79 12.33 21.04
CA GLY A 154 -10.82 13.75 21.43
C GLY A 154 -11.97 14.54 20.81
N THR A 155 -12.59 13.99 19.77
CA THR A 155 -13.74 14.52 19.02
C THR A 155 -14.39 13.38 18.22
N THR A 156 -15.61 13.59 17.77
CA THR A 156 -16.32 12.70 16.83
C THR A 156 -16.14 13.14 15.38
N TYR A 157 -16.42 12.24 14.43
CA TYR A 157 -16.38 12.55 13.00
C TYR A 157 -17.42 13.61 12.63
N GLU A 158 -18.62 13.54 13.22
CA GLU A 158 -19.70 14.49 13.01
C GLU A 158 -19.37 15.91 13.51
N GLU A 159 -18.73 16.03 14.67
CA GLU A 159 -18.24 17.30 15.19
C GLU A 159 -17.18 17.91 14.25
N LEU A 160 -16.26 17.09 13.74
CA LEU A 160 -15.27 17.52 12.74
C LEU A 160 -15.94 18.00 11.45
N VAL A 161 -16.87 17.23 10.88
CA VAL A 161 -17.60 17.62 9.65
C VAL A 161 -18.34 18.94 9.86
N THR A 162 -18.96 19.13 11.03
CA THR A 162 -19.68 20.36 11.36
C THR A 162 -18.73 21.55 11.46
N ALA A 163 -17.64 21.41 12.20
CA ALA A 163 -16.65 22.47 12.41
C ALA A 163 -15.94 22.87 11.10
N TYR A 164 -15.50 21.90 10.31
CA TYR A 164 -14.92 22.16 8.98
C TYR A 164 -15.96 22.74 8.02
N GLY A 165 -17.20 22.27 8.05
CA GLY A 165 -18.27 22.78 7.20
C GLY A 165 -18.58 24.25 7.46
N GLU A 166 -18.45 24.71 8.71
CA GLU A 166 -18.56 26.13 9.06
C GLU A 166 -17.39 26.97 8.52
N GLN A 167 -16.15 26.52 8.74
CA GLN A 167 -14.94 27.16 8.24
C GLN A 167 -14.96 27.28 6.70
N VAL A 168 -15.28 26.18 6.01
CA VAL A 168 -15.36 26.12 4.54
C VAL A 168 -16.39 27.12 4.00
N ARG A 169 -17.57 27.23 4.63
CA ARG A 169 -18.57 28.24 4.25
C ARG A 169 -18.01 29.66 4.36
N GLY A 170 -17.36 29.98 5.48
CA GLY A 170 -16.74 31.29 5.69
C GLY A 170 -15.66 31.61 4.64
N LEU A 171 -14.78 30.65 4.35
CA LEU A 171 -13.74 30.79 3.32
C LEU A 171 -14.34 31.02 1.92
N LEU A 172 -15.33 30.23 1.53
CA LEU A 172 -15.97 30.35 0.21
C LEU A 172 -16.66 31.70 0.02
N ASP A 173 -17.38 32.16 1.05
CA ASP A 173 -18.09 33.45 1.08
C ASP A 173 -17.11 34.64 1.15
N GLY A 174 -15.95 34.45 1.76
CA GLY A 174 -14.84 35.43 1.76
C GLY A 174 -14.06 35.48 0.45
N GLY A 175 -14.37 34.61 -0.53
CA GLY A 175 -13.87 34.73 -1.90
C GLY A 175 -12.51 34.06 -2.15
N VAL A 176 -12.19 32.95 -1.47
CA VAL A 176 -10.98 32.15 -1.76
C VAL A 176 -11.00 31.56 -3.18
N ASP A 177 -9.82 31.36 -3.77
CA ASP A 177 -9.68 30.71 -5.09
C ASP A 177 -9.47 29.20 -4.99
N LEU A 178 -8.96 28.73 -3.85
CA LEU A 178 -8.61 27.34 -3.56
C LEU A 178 -8.98 27.02 -2.11
N LEU A 179 -9.19 25.75 -1.78
CA LEU A 179 -9.24 25.26 -0.39
C LEU A 179 -8.01 24.38 -0.16
N LEU A 180 -7.27 24.62 0.91
CA LEU A 180 -6.05 23.90 1.26
C LEU A 180 -6.25 23.23 2.63
N VAL A 181 -6.43 21.90 2.62
CA VAL A 181 -6.40 21.09 3.84
C VAL A 181 -4.95 20.73 4.10
N GLU A 182 -4.32 21.37 5.09
CA GLU A 182 -2.88 21.31 5.30
C GLU A 182 -2.48 20.84 6.70
N THR A 183 -1.21 20.48 6.84
CA THR A 183 -0.64 19.92 8.07
C THR A 183 -1.46 18.73 8.56
N ILE A 184 -1.91 17.88 7.63
CA ILE A 184 -2.69 16.69 7.96
C ILE A 184 -1.79 15.75 8.75
N PHE A 185 -2.00 15.67 10.07
CA PHE A 185 -1.35 14.69 10.93
C PHE A 185 -2.25 13.45 11.16
N ASP A 186 -3.57 13.63 11.04
CA ASP A 186 -4.59 12.59 11.20
C ASP A 186 -5.46 12.52 9.95
N THR A 187 -5.36 11.40 9.23
CA THR A 187 -6.09 11.18 7.97
C THR A 187 -7.59 11.12 8.18
N LEU A 188 -8.09 10.67 9.33
CA LEU A 188 -9.53 10.65 9.61
C LEU A 188 -10.09 12.07 9.75
N ASN A 189 -9.33 12.99 10.35
CA ASN A 189 -9.67 14.42 10.38
C ASN A 189 -9.72 14.99 8.96
N ALA A 190 -8.74 14.68 8.12
CA ALA A 190 -8.72 15.15 6.74
C ALA A 190 -9.91 14.60 5.93
N LYS A 191 -10.25 13.32 6.10
CA LYS A 191 -11.46 12.73 5.50
C LYS A 191 -12.73 13.47 5.94
N ALA A 192 -12.85 13.87 7.20
CA ALA A 192 -13.97 14.69 7.67
C ALA A 192 -13.99 16.09 7.01
N ALA A 193 -12.82 16.73 6.85
CA ALA A 193 -12.71 18.01 6.13
C ALA A 193 -13.14 17.87 4.66
N PHE A 194 -12.65 16.85 3.95
CA PHE A 194 -13.04 16.60 2.56
C PHE A 194 -14.53 16.27 2.42
N PHE A 195 -15.08 15.50 3.37
CA PHE A 195 -16.52 15.23 3.43
C PHE A 195 -17.31 16.53 3.56
N ALA A 196 -16.90 17.43 4.45
CA ALA A 196 -17.54 18.74 4.65
C ALA A 196 -17.44 19.63 3.39
N ILE A 197 -16.30 19.66 2.72
CA ILE A 197 -16.11 20.38 1.45
C ILE A 197 -17.05 19.84 0.36
N GLN A 198 -17.08 18.51 0.18
CA GLN A 198 -17.94 17.87 -0.81
C GLN A 198 -19.43 18.08 -0.49
N GLN A 199 -19.81 18.09 0.79
CA GLN A 199 -21.16 18.40 1.23
C GLN A 199 -21.54 19.86 0.93
N ALA A 200 -20.64 20.81 1.16
CA ALA A 200 -20.86 22.22 0.81
C ALA A 200 -21.06 22.38 -0.71
N PHE A 201 -20.21 21.75 -1.53
CA PHE A 201 -20.33 21.76 -2.99
C PHE A 201 -21.61 21.09 -3.50
N ALA A 202 -22.06 20.02 -2.85
CA ALA A 202 -23.33 19.36 -3.18
C ALA A 202 -24.55 20.23 -2.80
N SER A 203 -24.41 21.08 -1.79
CA SER A 203 -25.46 21.99 -1.32
C SER A 203 -25.55 23.31 -2.11
N GLY A 204 -24.78 23.44 -3.19
CA GLY A 204 -24.80 24.60 -4.09
C GLY A 204 -23.74 25.68 -3.80
N ALA A 205 -22.82 25.44 -2.87
CA ALA A 205 -21.71 26.37 -2.65
C ALA A 205 -20.78 26.44 -3.88
N ARG A 206 -20.09 27.58 -4.04
CA ARG A 206 -19.14 27.79 -5.14
C ARG A 206 -18.03 26.73 -5.11
N ARG A 207 -17.83 26.04 -6.23
CA ARG A 207 -16.76 25.05 -6.38
C ARG A 207 -15.43 25.73 -6.68
N VAL A 208 -14.42 25.35 -5.91
CA VAL A 208 -13.03 25.75 -6.09
C VAL A 208 -12.13 24.51 -6.03
N PRO A 209 -10.94 24.53 -6.66
CA PRO A 209 -10.00 23.43 -6.55
C PRO A 209 -9.56 23.17 -5.10
N ILE A 210 -9.31 21.90 -4.77
CA ILE A 210 -8.93 21.45 -3.42
C ILE A 210 -7.47 21.01 -3.44
N MET A 211 -6.69 21.44 -2.47
CA MET A 211 -5.32 21.01 -2.22
C MET A 211 -5.26 20.24 -0.90
N ALA A 212 -4.36 19.26 -0.83
CA ALA A 212 -4.10 18.49 0.38
C ALA A 212 -2.59 18.53 0.71
N SER A 213 -2.24 18.71 1.97
CA SER A 213 -0.85 18.66 2.42
C SER A 213 -0.70 17.90 3.73
N VAL A 214 0.09 16.83 3.72
CA VAL A 214 0.33 15.95 4.87
C VAL A 214 1.61 16.31 5.60
N THR A 215 1.64 16.09 6.92
CA THR A 215 2.85 16.25 7.72
C THR A 215 3.38 14.91 8.22
N PHE A 216 4.68 14.68 8.01
CA PHE A 216 5.45 13.61 8.64
C PHE A 216 6.37 14.23 9.67
N ILE A 217 6.52 13.61 10.85
CA ILE A 217 7.20 14.24 11.99
C ILE A 217 8.56 13.64 12.35
N GLN A 218 8.84 12.41 11.90
CA GLN A 218 10.01 11.66 12.32
C GLN A 218 10.99 11.52 11.15
N ALA A 219 12.18 12.09 11.32
CA ALA A 219 13.28 11.92 10.37
C ALA A 219 13.62 10.42 10.20
N GLY A 220 13.82 9.98 8.96
CA GLY A 220 14.09 8.58 8.62
C GLY A 220 12.88 7.64 8.71
N SER A 221 11.67 8.14 9.00
CA SER A 221 10.43 7.37 8.99
C SER A 221 9.58 7.73 7.77
N ASN A 222 8.95 6.72 7.16
CA ASN A 222 7.94 6.92 6.13
C ASN A 222 6.51 6.92 6.69
N ARG A 223 6.34 6.99 8.03
CA ARG A 223 5.04 6.97 8.71
C ARG A 223 4.68 8.31 9.33
N GLY A 224 3.43 8.74 9.13
CA GLY A 224 2.86 9.93 9.76
C GLY A 224 2.55 9.72 11.24
N VAL A 225 1.98 10.74 11.90
CA VAL A 225 1.65 10.70 13.34
C VAL A 225 0.72 9.55 13.70
N THR A 226 -0.26 9.25 12.84
CA THR A 226 -1.22 8.15 13.04
C THR A 226 -0.76 6.81 12.47
N GLY A 227 0.52 6.71 12.08
CA GLY A 227 1.16 5.46 11.65
C GLY A 227 1.04 5.10 10.17
N GLN A 228 0.30 5.88 9.37
CA GLN A 228 0.12 5.62 7.93
C GLN A 228 1.39 5.91 7.12
N THR A 229 1.69 5.04 6.16
CA THR A 229 2.72 5.28 5.14
C THR A 229 2.25 6.31 4.09
N VAL A 230 3.17 6.85 3.29
CA VAL A 230 2.87 7.80 2.20
C VAL A 230 1.84 7.23 1.22
N GLU A 231 2.04 6.00 0.72
CA GLU A 231 1.08 5.34 -0.18
C GLU A 231 -0.27 5.05 0.51
N ALA A 232 -0.27 4.63 1.78
CA ALA A 232 -1.50 4.38 2.52
C ALA A 232 -2.32 5.67 2.72
N PHE A 233 -1.66 6.78 3.02
CA PHE A 233 -2.27 8.10 3.11
C PHE A 233 -2.89 8.49 1.75
N TRP A 234 -2.13 8.40 0.66
CA TRP A 234 -2.63 8.73 -0.68
C TRP A 234 -3.88 7.90 -1.04
N ASN A 235 -3.83 6.58 -0.83
CA ASN A 235 -4.97 5.70 -1.08
C ASN A 235 -6.21 6.12 -0.28
N SER A 236 -6.04 6.61 0.95
CA SER A 236 -7.12 7.05 1.85
C SER A 236 -7.85 8.30 1.35
N ILE A 237 -7.16 9.21 0.65
CA ILE A 237 -7.71 10.52 0.25
C ILE A 237 -7.93 10.67 -1.27
N SER A 238 -7.41 9.73 -2.08
CA SER A 238 -7.46 9.77 -3.55
C SER A 238 -8.87 9.83 -4.16
N HIS A 239 -9.92 9.53 -3.37
CA HIS A 239 -11.32 9.66 -3.77
C HIS A 239 -11.76 11.12 -3.99
N VAL A 240 -11.00 12.08 -3.48
CA VAL A 240 -11.27 13.52 -3.61
C VAL A 240 -10.65 14.03 -4.93
N PRO A 241 -11.36 14.84 -5.73
CA PRO A 241 -10.81 15.45 -6.94
C PRO A 241 -9.86 16.59 -6.57
N LEU A 242 -8.66 16.24 -6.12
CA LEU A 242 -7.62 17.18 -5.70
C LEU A 242 -6.93 17.83 -6.91
N LEU A 243 -6.64 19.12 -6.79
CA LEU A 243 -5.72 19.84 -7.66
C LEU A 243 -4.29 19.38 -7.39
N SER A 244 -3.89 19.39 -6.12
CA SER A 244 -2.56 18.97 -5.70
C SER A 244 -2.58 18.19 -4.38
N VAL A 245 -1.58 17.33 -4.24
CA VAL A 245 -1.23 16.68 -2.97
C VAL A 245 0.24 16.97 -2.66
N GLY A 246 0.56 17.16 -1.39
CA GLY A 246 1.90 17.56 -1.00
C GLY A 246 2.25 17.28 0.44
N MET A 247 3.40 17.83 0.85
CA MET A 247 3.85 17.75 2.23
C MET A 247 4.32 19.09 2.76
N ASN A 248 4.07 19.31 4.05
CA ASN A 248 4.47 20.53 4.72
C ASN A 248 4.80 20.31 6.20
N CYS A 249 5.48 21.32 6.75
CA CYS A 249 5.82 21.42 8.16
C CYS A 249 6.69 20.24 8.68
N ALA A 250 6.95 20.27 9.98
CA ALA A 250 7.73 19.34 10.82
C ALA A 250 9.17 19.04 10.38
N LEU A 251 9.39 18.62 9.14
CA LEU A 251 10.69 18.28 8.56
C LEU A 251 11.26 19.45 7.73
N GLY A 252 12.59 19.51 7.67
CA GLY A 252 13.30 20.31 6.67
C GLY A 252 13.28 19.60 5.30
N PRO A 253 13.82 20.24 4.25
CA PRO A 253 13.88 19.61 2.93
C PRO A 253 14.65 18.29 3.00
N LYS A 254 15.86 18.27 3.58
CA LYS A 254 16.70 17.07 3.62
C LYS A 254 15.94 15.81 4.07
N GLU A 255 15.18 15.89 5.16
CA GLU A 255 14.42 14.75 5.72
C GLU A 255 13.13 14.46 4.94
N MET A 256 12.51 15.47 4.32
CA MET A 256 11.27 15.32 3.53
C MET A 256 11.51 14.81 2.11
N ARG A 257 12.73 14.91 1.59
CA ARG A 257 13.12 14.51 0.22
C ARG A 257 12.60 13.13 -0.20
N PRO A 258 12.88 12.02 0.52
CA PRO A 258 12.44 10.69 0.08
C PRO A 258 10.91 10.55 0.05
N LEU A 259 10.21 11.30 0.90
CA LEU A 259 8.75 11.26 1.00
C LEU A 259 8.10 11.97 -0.19
N ILE A 260 8.65 13.11 -0.61
CA ILE A 260 8.20 13.84 -1.81
C ILE A 260 8.52 13.07 -3.09
N GLU A 261 9.69 12.42 -3.16
CA GLU A 261 10.04 11.53 -4.27
C GLU A 261 8.99 10.41 -4.43
N GLU A 262 8.68 9.70 -3.35
CA GLU A 262 7.66 8.65 -3.35
C GLU A 262 6.28 9.18 -3.76
N LEU A 263 5.83 10.28 -3.14
CA LEU A 263 4.51 10.87 -3.44
C LEU A 263 4.39 11.29 -4.92
N SER A 264 5.45 11.85 -5.49
CA SER A 264 5.45 12.29 -6.90
C SER A 264 5.28 11.13 -7.89
N GLN A 265 5.65 9.91 -7.50
CA GLN A 265 5.55 8.72 -8.35
C GLN A 265 4.15 8.07 -8.29
N ILE A 266 3.44 8.21 -7.17
CA ILE A 266 2.18 7.49 -6.93
C ILE A 266 0.92 8.36 -7.12
N ALA A 267 1.05 9.68 -7.13
CA ALA A 267 -0.08 10.60 -7.22
C ALA A 267 -0.31 11.10 -8.66
N PRO A 268 -1.47 10.83 -9.29
CA PRO A 268 -1.85 11.33 -10.61
C PRO A 268 -2.41 12.77 -10.57
N VAL A 269 -1.88 13.60 -9.67
CA VAL A 269 -2.27 15.02 -9.51
C VAL A 269 -1.01 15.87 -9.37
N TYR A 270 -1.14 17.20 -9.31
CA TYR A 270 0.03 18.06 -9.13
C TYR A 270 0.65 17.89 -7.74
N ILE A 271 1.95 18.12 -7.62
CA ILE A 271 2.69 17.93 -6.37
C ILE A 271 3.04 19.28 -5.74
N SER A 272 2.74 19.43 -4.45
CA SER A 272 3.12 20.62 -3.67
C SER A 272 4.11 20.28 -2.55
N ALA A 273 5.02 21.20 -2.23
CA ALA A 273 5.87 21.05 -1.05
C ALA A 273 6.21 22.41 -0.42
N HIS A 274 6.04 22.51 0.89
CA HIS A 274 6.43 23.69 1.66
C HIS A 274 7.02 23.27 3.01
N PRO A 275 8.30 22.81 3.03
CA PRO A 275 8.96 22.36 4.25
C PRO A 275 9.27 23.50 5.21
N ASN A 276 9.65 23.16 6.45
CA ASN A 276 10.20 24.12 7.39
C ASN A 276 11.58 24.62 6.94
N ALA A 277 12.03 25.75 7.50
CA ALA A 277 13.41 26.22 7.41
C ALA A 277 14.36 25.34 8.26
N GLY A 278 14.32 24.03 8.06
CA GLY A 278 15.00 23.02 8.87
C GLY A 278 14.22 22.63 10.13
N LEU A 279 14.78 21.74 10.94
CA LEU A 279 14.18 21.33 12.21
C LEU A 279 14.22 22.50 13.22
N PRO A 280 13.14 22.73 14.00
CA PRO A 280 13.12 23.78 15.02
C PRO A 280 14.30 23.66 15.99
N ASN A 281 15.02 24.77 16.20
CA ASN A 281 16.13 24.86 17.12
C ASN A 281 15.96 26.08 18.06
N PRO A 282 15.55 25.86 19.33
CA PRO A 282 15.27 26.94 20.27
C PRO A 282 16.52 27.74 20.67
N LEU A 283 17.72 27.25 20.36
CA LEU A 283 18.98 27.94 20.64
C LEU A 283 19.33 28.98 19.56
N LEU A 284 18.63 28.98 18.42
CA LEU A 284 18.86 29.95 17.35
C LEU A 284 17.98 31.20 17.54
N PRO A 285 18.51 32.41 17.27
CA PRO A 285 17.72 33.65 17.31
C PRO A 285 16.49 33.62 16.38
N THR A 286 16.57 32.88 15.28
CA THR A 286 15.51 32.67 14.30
C THR A 286 14.58 31.51 14.66
N GLY A 287 14.96 30.65 15.62
CA GLY A 287 14.28 29.39 15.93
C GLY A 287 14.47 28.29 14.88
N PHE A 288 15.13 28.58 13.76
CA PHE A 288 15.25 27.70 12.59
C PHE A 288 16.63 27.84 11.91
N PRO A 289 17.28 26.72 11.53
CA PRO A 289 18.67 26.74 11.04
C PRO A 289 18.85 27.10 9.57
N GLU A 290 17.87 26.86 8.70
CA GLU A 290 18.02 27.12 7.27
C GLU A 290 17.86 28.61 6.96
N THR A 291 18.71 29.13 6.08
CA THR A 291 18.61 30.49 5.53
C THR A 291 18.03 30.43 4.11
N PRO A 292 17.67 31.57 3.49
CA PRO A 292 17.24 31.58 2.09
C PRO A 292 18.25 30.90 1.14
N GLU A 293 19.54 31.10 1.41
CA GLU A 293 20.66 30.58 0.61
C GLU A 293 20.86 29.07 0.75
N THR A 294 20.47 28.47 1.88
CA THR A 294 20.61 27.03 2.11
C THR A 294 19.33 26.25 1.79
N LEU A 295 18.15 26.87 1.96
CA LEU A 295 16.85 26.25 1.69
C LEU A 295 16.56 26.14 0.18
N ALA A 296 16.73 27.23 -0.57
CA ALA A 296 16.32 27.30 -1.97
C ALA A 296 17.06 26.31 -2.90
N PRO A 297 18.38 26.06 -2.75
CA PRO A 297 19.07 25.05 -3.55
C PRO A 297 18.51 23.63 -3.37
N GLN A 298 18.11 23.27 -2.15
CA GLN A 298 17.52 21.95 -1.86
C GLN A 298 16.18 21.78 -2.58
N LEU A 299 15.33 22.81 -2.59
CA LEU A 299 14.05 22.78 -3.31
C LEU A 299 14.20 22.84 -4.83
N ARG A 300 15.26 23.51 -5.31
CA ARG A 300 15.63 23.49 -6.73
C ARG A 300 16.01 22.09 -7.19
N GLU A 301 16.76 21.32 -6.39
CA GLU A 301 17.07 19.91 -6.71
C GLU A 301 15.78 19.12 -6.97
N TRP A 302 14.75 19.29 -6.13
CA TRP A 302 13.47 18.58 -6.29
C TRP A 302 12.71 19.01 -7.54
N ALA A 303 12.73 20.31 -7.84
CA ALA A 303 12.16 20.83 -9.06
C ALA A 303 12.87 20.28 -10.30
N GLU A 304 14.20 20.22 -10.29
CA GLU A 304 15.01 19.67 -11.40
C GLU A 304 14.83 18.17 -11.58
N ASN A 305 14.57 17.43 -10.50
CA ASN A 305 14.14 16.03 -10.56
C ASN A 305 12.71 15.85 -11.10
N GLY A 306 11.98 16.94 -11.31
CA GLY A 306 10.62 16.93 -11.83
C GLY A 306 9.60 16.45 -10.80
N TRP A 307 9.77 16.78 -9.52
CA TRP A 307 8.87 16.35 -8.43
C TRP A 307 7.88 17.42 -7.97
N LEU A 308 8.01 18.66 -8.43
CA LEU A 308 7.23 19.79 -7.89
C LEU A 308 6.42 20.52 -8.98
N ASN A 309 5.22 20.96 -8.60
CA ASN A 309 4.39 21.92 -9.32
C ASN A 309 4.13 23.18 -8.51
N ILE A 310 4.07 23.07 -7.18
CA ILE A 310 3.90 24.17 -6.24
C ILE A 310 4.99 24.06 -5.18
N VAL A 311 5.66 25.16 -4.87
CA VAL A 311 6.70 25.19 -3.83
C VAL A 311 6.56 26.43 -2.96
N GLY A 312 6.72 26.29 -1.65
CA GLY A 312 6.66 27.39 -0.70
C GLY A 312 7.49 27.13 0.55
N GLY A 313 7.07 27.72 1.66
CA GLY A 313 7.72 27.52 2.96
C GLY A 313 6.72 27.40 4.10
N CYS A 314 7.04 26.61 5.12
CA CYS A 314 6.27 26.54 6.36
C CYS A 314 7.02 27.28 7.48
N CYS A 315 7.13 26.69 8.68
CA CYS A 315 7.65 27.37 9.86
C CYS A 315 9.11 27.82 9.66
N GLY A 316 9.41 29.05 10.09
CA GLY A 316 10.73 29.67 9.95
C GLY A 316 10.99 30.36 8.61
N THR A 317 10.11 30.19 7.61
CA THR A 317 10.28 30.83 6.31
C THR A 317 9.72 32.25 6.27
N THR A 318 10.42 33.13 5.56
CA THR A 318 10.15 34.58 5.50
C THR A 318 10.04 35.04 4.04
N PRO A 319 9.60 36.29 3.76
CA PRO A 319 9.60 36.82 2.40
C PRO A 319 10.96 36.70 1.69
N ALA A 320 12.08 36.78 2.40
CA ALA A 320 13.41 36.56 1.83
C ALA A 320 13.61 35.12 1.33
N HIS A 321 13.09 34.13 2.06
CA HIS A 321 13.11 32.73 1.63
C HIS A 321 12.27 32.55 0.36
N ILE A 322 11.02 33.04 0.37
CA ILE A 322 10.10 32.91 -0.77
C ILE A 322 10.67 33.54 -2.02
N LYS A 323 11.28 34.73 -1.91
CA LYS A 323 11.98 35.37 -3.03
C LYS A 323 13.09 34.48 -3.60
N ARG A 324 13.94 33.93 -2.72
CA ARG A 324 15.07 33.11 -3.16
C ARG A 324 14.61 31.77 -3.78
N ILE A 325 13.54 31.17 -3.25
CA ILE A 325 12.89 29.98 -3.81
C ILE A 325 12.34 30.29 -5.20
N ALA A 326 11.58 31.37 -5.35
CA ALA A 326 10.99 31.81 -6.61
C ALA A 326 12.05 32.07 -7.70
N GLU A 327 13.20 32.62 -7.32
CA GLU A 327 14.35 32.79 -8.22
C GLU A 327 15.02 31.44 -8.57
N ALA A 328 15.13 30.53 -7.61
CA ALA A 328 15.84 29.25 -7.80
C ALA A 328 15.09 28.28 -8.73
N VAL A 329 13.75 28.22 -8.64
CA VAL A 329 12.94 27.29 -9.46
C VAL A 329 12.46 27.90 -10.79
N ARG A 330 12.79 29.16 -11.06
CA ARG A 330 12.38 29.85 -12.28
C ARG A 330 12.95 29.15 -13.52
N GLY A 331 12.07 28.86 -14.48
CA GLY A 331 12.47 28.21 -15.74
C GLY A 331 12.68 26.70 -15.63
N VAL A 332 12.53 26.11 -14.44
CA VAL A 332 12.53 24.66 -14.27
C VAL A 332 11.19 24.09 -14.74
N LYS A 333 11.24 22.97 -15.46
CA LYS A 333 10.04 22.31 -15.99
C LYS A 333 9.21 21.73 -14.82
N PRO A 334 7.89 21.98 -14.74
CA PRO A 334 7.05 21.40 -13.70
C PRO A 334 6.94 19.88 -13.80
N HIS A 335 6.64 19.23 -12.67
CA HIS A 335 6.27 17.82 -12.64
C HIS A 335 5.07 17.54 -13.58
N ALA A 336 5.16 16.46 -14.34
CA ALA A 336 4.05 15.94 -15.11
C ALA A 336 3.34 14.89 -14.25
N PRO A 337 2.04 15.05 -13.92
CA PRO A 337 1.31 14.10 -13.08
C PRO A 337 1.51 12.65 -13.53
N SER A 338 1.80 11.78 -12.56
CA SER A 338 2.12 10.39 -12.82
C SER A 338 0.95 9.63 -13.42
N GLN A 339 1.22 8.74 -14.38
CA GLN A 339 0.22 7.80 -14.87
C GLN A 339 0.12 6.63 -13.91
N VAL A 340 -1.08 6.40 -13.38
CA VAL A 340 -1.35 5.30 -12.46
C VAL A 340 -2.37 4.35 -13.07
N GLU A 341 -2.05 3.06 -13.00
CA GLU A 341 -2.97 2.02 -13.45
C GLU A 341 -4.24 2.00 -12.58
N PRO A 342 -5.43 1.72 -13.13
CA PRO A 342 -6.70 1.74 -12.40
C PRO A 342 -6.90 0.46 -11.57
N TYR A 343 -5.96 0.18 -10.66
CA TYR A 343 -6.05 -0.93 -9.71
C TYR A 343 -6.89 -0.58 -8.48
N THR A 344 -7.52 -1.60 -7.90
CA THR A 344 -8.15 -1.48 -6.59
C THR A 344 -7.05 -1.22 -5.55
N ARG A 345 -7.11 -0.05 -4.92
CA ARG A 345 -6.15 0.39 -3.90
C ARG A 345 -6.91 0.62 -2.61
N LEU A 346 -6.54 -0.12 -1.57
CA LEU A 346 -7.08 -0.05 -0.22
C LEU A 346 -5.96 0.37 0.75
N SER A 347 -6.33 0.71 1.98
CA SER A 347 -5.33 0.98 3.01
C SER A 347 -5.85 0.75 4.43
N GLY A 348 -4.97 0.22 5.27
CA GLY A 348 -5.01 0.41 6.72
C GLY A 348 -3.99 1.49 7.11
N LEU A 349 -2.99 1.11 7.91
CA LEU A 349 -1.73 1.87 8.04
C LEU A 349 -0.79 1.66 6.85
N GLU A 350 -0.95 0.55 6.13
CA GLU A 350 -0.18 0.19 4.96
C GLU A 350 -1.09 0.09 3.73
N ALA A 351 -0.50 0.24 2.55
CA ALA A 351 -1.22 0.13 1.28
C ALA A 351 -1.42 -1.34 0.91
N VAL A 352 -2.63 -1.66 0.41
CA VAL A 352 -2.93 -2.95 -0.20
C VAL A 352 -3.47 -2.69 -1.60
N THR A 353 -2.70 -3.08 -2.61
CA THR A 353 -3.01 -2.87 -4.03
C THR A 353 -3.27 -4.20 -4.71
N ILE A 354 -4.45 -4.37 -5.30
CA ILE A 354 -4.85 -5.59 -6.01
C ILE A 354 -4.52 -5.43 -7.50
N ARG A 355 -3.38 -5.99 -7.90
CA ARG A 355 -2.83 -5.96 -9.26
C ARG A 355 -3.28 -7.19 -10.08
N PRO A 356 -3.14 -7.19 -11.41
CA PRO A 356 -3.49 -8.35 -12.25
C PRO A 356 -2.68 -9.62 -11.93
N ASP A 357 -1.45 -9.46 -11.45
CA ASP A 357 -0.55 -10.52 -10.98
C ASP A 357 -0.68 -10.79 -9.49
N SER A 358 -1.57 -10.09 -8.78
CA SER A 358 -1.87 -10.40 -7.39
C SER A 358 -2.60 -11.74 -7.30
N ASN A 359 -2.18 -12.55 -6.34
CA ASN A 359 -2.91 -13.75 -5.99
C ASN A 359 -4.24 -13.41 -5.34
N PHE A 360 -5.05 -14.45 -5.14
CA PHE A 360 -6.33 -14.37 -4.43
C PHE A 360 -6.18 -13.65 -3.07
N VAL A 361 -7.00 -12.61 -2.87
CA VAL A 361 -6.97 -11.80 -1.65
C VAL A 361 -7.86 -12.42 -0.58
N ASN A 362 -7.26 -12.77 0.56
CA ASN A 362 -7.97 -13.40 1.67
C ASN A 362 -8.57 -12.34 2.60
N ILE A 363 -9.89 -12.34 2.73
CA ILE A 363 -10.63 -11.51 3.68
C ILE A 363 -10.97 -12.37 4.91
N GLY A 364 -10.46 -12.01 6.08
CA GLY A 364 -10.64 -12.81 7.31
C GLY A 364 -12.08 -12.74 7.84
N GLU A 365 -12.76 -13.90 7.93
CA GLU A 365 -14.18 -14.03 8.31
C GLU A 365 -14.49 -14.11 9.83
N ARG A 366 -13.48 -14.32 10.69
CA ARG A 366 -13.71 -14.75 12.10
C ARG A 366 -14.11 -13.62 13.04
N THR A 367 -14.00 -12.38 12.63
CA THR A 367 -14.43 -11.17 13.36
C THR A 367 -15.91 -10.88 13.08
N ASN A 368 -16.73 -11.92 13.16
CA ASN A 368 -18.15 -11.90 12.84
C ASN A 368 -18.95 -12.53 13.99
N VAL A 369 -19.82 -11.74 14.62
CA VAL A 369 -20.62 -12.20 15.77
C VAL A 369 -21.56 -13.35 15.40
N THR A 370 -22.12 -13.36 14.18
CA THR A 370 -23.00 -14.44 13.72
C THR A 370 -22.23 -15.68 13.23
N GLY A 371 -21.03 -15.48 12.68
CA GLY A 371 -20.24 -16.52 12.02
C GLY A 371 -19.21 -17.22 12.89
N SER A 372 -18.78 -16.60 13.99
CA SER A 372 -17.66 -17.06 14.82
C SER A 372 -18.06 -17.20 16.30
N PRO A 373 -18.30 -18.43 16.80
CA PRO A 373 -18.70 -18.66 18.19
C PRO A 373 -17.71 -18.10 19.22
N ALA A 374 -16.41 -18.13 18.90
CA ALA A 374 -15.36 -17.58 19.75
C ALA A 374 -15.46 -16.06 19.86
N PHE A 375 -15.64 -15.37 18.73
CA PHE A 375 -15.78 -13.92 18.70
C PHE A 375 -17.09 -13.46 19.34
N ALA A 376 -18.20 -14.13 19.01
CA ALA A 376 -19.52 -13.88 19.59
C ALA A 376 -19.49 -13.93 21.12
N LYS A 377 -18.87 -14.98 21.69
CA LYS A 377 -18.74 -15.13 23.14
C LYS A 377 -18.01 -13.95 23.79
N LEU A 378 -16.93 -13.46 23.17
CA LEU A 378 -16.13 -12.36 23.69
C LEU A 378 -16.88 -11.02 23.61
N ILE A 379 -17.48 -10.72 22.45
CA ILE A 379 -18.25 -9.48 22.25
C ILE A 379 -19.47 -9.42 23.16
N LEU A 380 -20.24 -10.51 23.27
CA LEU A 380 -21.42 -10.58 24.14
C LEU A 380 -21.06 -10.52 25.63
N ALA A 381 -19.86 -11.00 26.02
CA ALA A 381 -19.33 -10.86 27.37
C ALA A 381 -18.74 -9.46 27.65
N GLY A 382 -18.63 -8.60 26.63
CA GLY A 382 -18.00 -7.28 26.74
C GLY A 382 -16.46 -7.30 26.81
N ASP A 383 -15.83 -8.45 26.50
CA ASP A 383 -14.38 -8.65 26.50
C ASP A 383 -13.77 -8.32 25.13
N TYR A 384 -13.75 -7.02 24.81
CA TYR A 384 -13.26 -6.53 23.52
C TYR A 384 -11.74 -6.69 23.37
N GLU A 385 -10.97 -6.66 24.47
CA GLU A 385 -9.52 -6.86 24.41
C GLU A 385 -9.16 -8.27 23.96
N ALA A 386 -9.79 -9.29 24.55
CA ALA A 386 -9.61 -10.65 24.07
C ALA A 386 -10.11 -10.82 22.63
N ALA A 387 -11.16 -10.08 22.22
CA ALA A 387 -11.67 -10.12 20.85
C ALA A 387 -10.66 -9.60 19.81
N LEU A 388 -9.76 -8.65 20.17
CA LEU A 388 -8.66 -8.20 19.30
C LEU A 388 -7.72 -9.34 18.92
N SER A 389 -7.53 -10.33 19.80
CA SER A 389 -6.69 -11.49 19.49
C SER A 389 -7.23 -12.30 18.30
N VAL A 390 -8.55 -12.34 18.10
CA VAL A 390 -9.18 -13.00 16.95
C VAL A 390 -8.83 -12.27 15.67
N ALA A 391 -8.88 -10.93 15.67
CA ALA A 391 -8.48 -10.12 14.51
C ALA A 391 -6.97 -10.29 14.22
N ARG A 392 -6.11 -10.19 15.25
CA ARG A 392 -4.65 -10.36 15.11
C ARG A 392 -4.27 -11.72 14.52
N GLN A 393 -4.87 -12.81 15.02
CA GLN A 393 -4.63 -14.16 14.51
C GLN A 393 -4.97 -14.32 13.02
N GLN A 394 -5.96 -13.57 12.52
CA GLN A 394 -6.31 -13.63 11.10
C GLN A 394 -5.26 -12.93 10.23
N VAL A 395 -4.77 -11.77 10.65
CA VAL A 395 -3.69 -11.06 9.95
C VAL A 395 -2.40 -11.89 9.96
N GLU A 396 -2.02 -12.45 11.11
CA GLU A 396 -0.89 -13.39 11.23
C GLU A 396 -1.10 -14.66 10.39
N GLY A 397 -2.35 -15.07 10.23
CA GLY A 397 -2.78 -16.17 9.37
C GLY A 397 -2.81 -15.84 7.88
N GLY A 398 -2.38 -14.65 7.46
CA GLY A 398 -2.30 -14.25 6.04
C GLY A 398 -3.55 -13.55 5.49
N ALA A 399 -4.48 -13.11 6.34
CA ALA A 399 -5.57 -12.24 5.90
C ALA A 399 -5.01 -10.86 5.50
N GLN A 400 -5.36 -10.42 4.29
CA GLN A 400 -4.95 -9.13 3.74
C GLN A 400 -6.00 -8.05 3.95
N ILE A 401 -7.22 -8.44 4.33
CA ILE A 401 -8.34 -7.59 4.71
C ILE A 401 -9.05 -8.29 5.89
N ILE A 402 -9.58 -7.55 6.85
CA ILE A 402 -10.37 -8.11 7.96
C ILE A 402 -11.83 -7.70 7.81
N ASP A 403 -12.74 -8.68 7.76
CA ASP A 403 -14.19 -8.46 7.76
C ASP A 403 -14.70 -8.35 9.19
N VAL A 404 -15.37 -7.24 9.52
CA VAL A 404 -15.86 -6.96 10.88
C VAL A 404 -17.38 -6.85 10.83
N ASN A 405 -18.06 -7.81 11.47
CA ASN A 405 -19.52 -7.86 11.57
C ASN A 405 -19.95 -7.89 13.03
N MET A 406 -20.82 -6.93 13.41
CA MET A 406 -21.39 -6.76 14.75
C MET A 406 -22.92 -6.89 14.77
N ASP A 407 -23.51 -7.49 13.74
CA ASP A 407 -24.95 -7.70 13.68
C ASP A 407 -25.35 -8.84 14.63
N GLU A 408 -26.18 -8.52 15.63
CA GLU A 408 -26.78 -9.50 16.53
C GLU A 408 -28.02 -8.86 17.18
N GLY A 409 -29.10 -9.62 17.37
CA GLY A 409 -30.39 -9.08 17.84
C GLY A 409 -30.34 -8.52 19.25
N MET A 410 -29.41 -9.02 20.08
CA MET A 410 -29.24 -8.63 21.48
C MET A 410 -28.12 -7.60 21.70
N LEU A 411 -27.45 -7.14 20.64
CA LEU A 411 -26.31 -6.22 20.71
C LEU A 411 -26.70 -4.85 20.15
N ASP A 412 -26.22 -3.78 20.78
CA ASP A 412 -26.14 -2.48 20.11
C ASP A 412 -25.01 -2.55 19.07
N SER A 413 -25.35 -3.03 17.87
CA SER A 413 -24.40 -3.21 16.77
C SER A 413 -23.63 -1.94 16.41
N LYS A 414 -24.28 -0.77 16.56
CA LYS A 414 -23.65 0.53 16.26
C LYS A 414 -22.55 0.83 17.29
N ALA A 415 -22.88 0.77 18.58
CA ALA A 415 -21.92 1.01 19.65
C ALA A 415 -20.80 -0.05 19.68
N ALA A 416 -21.12 -1.31 19.38
CA ALA A 416 -20.14 -2.39 19.30
C ALA A 416 -19.15 -2.19 18.14
N MET A 417 -19.64 -1.82 16.95
CA MET A 417 -18.81 -1.50 15.78
C MET A 417 -17.87 -0.32 16.07
N GLU A 418 -18.41 0.77 16.62
CA GLU A 418 -17.64 1.94 17.01
C GLU A 418 -16.53 1.57 18.01
N LYS A 419 -16.88 0.88 19.11
CA LYS A 419 -15.92 0.50 20.15
C LYS A 419 -14.84 -0.43 19.61
N PHE A 420 -15.20 -1.47 18.88
CA PHE A 420 -14.23 -2.45 18.38
C PHE A 420 -13.27 -1.84 17.35
N LEU A 421 -13.76 -1.06 16.38
CA LEU A 421 -12.90 -0.43 15.39
C LEU A 421 -11.93 0.59 16.02
N ARG A 422 -12.37 1.29 17.06
CA ARG A 422 -11.49 2.21 17.80
C ARG A 422 -10.37 1.49 18.56
N LEU A 423 -10.63 0.28 19.06
CA LEU A 423 -9.64 -0.60 19.67
C LEU A 423 -8.72 -1.24 18.62
N VAL A 424 -9.26 -1.62 17.46
CA VAL A 424 -8.44 -2.09 16.33
C VAL A 424 -7.45 -1.00 15.90
N ALA A 425 -7.87 0.26 15.87
CA ALA A 425 -7.01 1.38 15.52
C ALA A 425 -5.81 1.58 16.48
N SER A 426 -5.90 1.11 17.74
CA SER A 426 -4.78 1.14 18.69
C SER A 426 -3.81 -0.04 18.56
N GLU A 427 -4.09 -1.01 17.69
CA GLU A 427 -3.29 -2.22 17.50
C GLU A 427 -2.62 -2.24 16.11
N PRO A 428 -1.35 -1.81 15.99
CA PRO A 428 -0.66 -1.68 14.69
C PRO A 428 -0.64 -2.96 13.85
N ASP A 429 -0.54 -4.13 14.51
CA ASP A 429 -0.54 -5.43 13.83
C ASP A 429 -1.87 -5.77 13.17
N ILE A 430 -2.97 -5.18 13.64
CA ILE A 430 -4.31 -5.37 13.08
C ILE A 430 -4.60 -4.26 12.08
N CYS A 431 -4.41 -3.00 12.45
CA CYS A 431 -4.80 -1.87 11.62
C CYS A 431 -3.85 -1.60 10.44
N LYS A 432 -2.75 -2.35 10.29
CA LYS A 432 -1.92 -2.31 9.07
C LYS A 432 -2.67 -2.73 7.80
N VAL A 433 -3.60 -3.67 7.91
CA VAL A 433 -4.44 -4.12 6.78
C VAL A 433 -5.76 -3.33 6.71
N PRO A 434 -6.39 -3.21 5.52
CA PRO A 434 -7.71 -2.61 5.38
C PRO A 434 -8.80 -3.38 6.14
N ILE A 435 -9.85 -2.66 6.53
CA ILE A 435 -11.04 -3.21 7.16
C ILE A 435 -12.20 -3.26 6.15
N MET A 436 -12.88 -4.39 6.10
CA MET A 436 -14.19 -4.56 5.48
C MET A 436 -15.26 -4.42 6.57
N VAL A 437 -16.06 -3.36 6.51
CA VAL A 437 -17.15 -3.11 7.47
C VAL A 437 -18.37 -3.88 7.00
N ASP A 438 -18.79 -4.88 7.76
CA ASP A 438 -19.90 -5.76 7.42
C ASP A 438 -21.14 -5.53 8.31
N SER A 439 -22.26 -5.24 7.67
CA SER A 439 -23.57 -5.15 8.32
C SER A 439 -24.71 -5.11 7.29
N SER A 440 -25.85 -5.66 7.70
CA SER A 440 -27.14 -5.52 7.01
C SER A 440 -27.81 -4.15 7.22
N LYS A 441 -27.32 -3.36 8.18
CA LYS A 441 -27.86 -2.06 8.62
C LYS A 441 -26.96 -0.91 8.18
N TRP A 442 -27.52 0.06 7.45
CA TRP A 442 -26.77 1.20 6.93
C TRP A 442 -26.09 2.02 8.02
N GLU A 443 -26.78 2.26 9.13
CA GLU A 443 -26.29 3.04 10.26
C GLU A 443 -25.03 2.42 10.91
N VAL A 444 -24.88 1.09 10.87
CA VAL A 444 -23.69 0.40 11.37
C VAL A 444 -22.53 0.54 10.38
N LEU A 445 -22.80 0.39 9.08
CA LEU A 445 -21.81 0.62 8.01
C LEU A 445 -21.26 2.05 8.07
N GLU A 446 -22.15 3.03 8.19
CA GLU A 446 -21.79 4.45 8.28
C GLU A 446 -20.98 4.74 9.55
N THR A 447 -21.37 4.18 10.70
CA THR A 447 -20.58 4.28 11.94
C THR A 447 -19.19 3.65 11.79
N GLY A 448 -19.07 2.53 11.07
CA GLY A 448 -17.76 1.94 10.80
C GLY A 448 -16.85 2.85 9.99
N LEU A 449 -17.36 3.41 8.89
CA LEU A 449 -16.61 4.34 8.02
C LEU A 449 -16.11 5.59 8.76
N LYS A 450 -16.88 6.08 9.73
CA LYS A 450 -16.52 7.23 10.59
C LYS A 450 -15.40 6.94 11.59
N ASN A 451 -15.01 5.68 11.77
CA ASN A 451 -13.96 5.26 12.71
C ASN A 451 -12.74 4.61 12.01
N ILE A 452 -12.64 4.69 10.68
CA ILE A 452 -11.53 4.11 9.91
C ILE A 452 -10.76 5.19 9.15
N GLN A 453 -9.48 5.35 9.49
CA GLN A 453 -8.58 6.31 8.83
C GLN A 453 -8.23 5.93 7.39
N GLY A 454 -8.07 4.63 7.12
CA GLY A 454 -7.70 4.11 5.80
C GLY A 454 -8.84 4.08 4.78
N LYS A 455 -8.55 3.58 3.57
CA LYS A 455 -9.55 3.24 2.55
C LYS A 455 -10.09 1.83 2.80
N ALA A 456 -11.27 1.81 3.43
CA ALA A 456 -12.01 0.62 3.81
C ALA A 456 -12.82 0.01 2.65
N VAL A 457 -13.44 -1.14 2.90
CA VAL A 457 -14.47 -1.73 2.04
C VAL A 457 -15.80 -1.79 2.78
N VAL A 458 -16.90 -1.44 2.12
CA VAL A 458 -18.25 -1.59 2.66
C VAL A 458 -18.85 -2.92 2.20
N ASN A 459 -19.29 -3.74 3.14
CA ASN A 459 -19.97 -5.02 2.90
C ASN A 459 -21.36 -5.00 3.57
N SER A 460 -22.45 -4.74 2.86
CA SER A 460 -22.59 -4.49 1.43
C SER A 460 -23.80 -3.61 1.17
N ILE A 461 -23.95 -3.15 -0.08
CA ILE A 461 -25.18 -2.52 -0.57
C ILE A 461 -25.79 -3.35 -1.69
N SER A 462 -27.08 -3.11 -1.99
CA SER A 462 -27.80 -3.83 -3.04
C SER A 462 -29.01 -3.02 -3.55
N LEU A 463 -29.66 -3.51 -4.60
CA LEU A 463 -30.88 -2.91 -5.17
C LEU A 463 -32.15 -3.38 -4.45
N LYS A 464 -32.05 -4.14 -3.35
CA LYS A 464 -33.19 -4.74 -2.64
C LYS A 464 -34.25 -3.71 -2.19
N GLU A 465 -33.82 -2.49 -1.85
CA GLU A 465 -34.68 -1.39 -1.40
C GLU A 465 -34.91 -0.34 -2.51
N GLY A 466 -34.61 -0.70 -3.75
CA GLY A 466 -34.76 0.15 -4.93
C GLY A 466 -33.55 1.03 -5.23
N GLU A 467 -33.55 1.55 -6.46
CA GLU A 467 -32.44 2.30 -7.05
C GLU A 467 -32.09 3.60 -6.29
N LYS A 468 -33.09 4.33 -5.79
CA LYS A 468 -32.86 5.59 -5.06
C LYS A 468 -31.99 5.37 -3.83
N LYS A 469 -32.34 4.40 -2.98
CA LYS A 469 -31.57 4.12 -1.76
C LYS A 469 -30.16 3.62 -2.10
N PHE A 470 -30.03 2.79 -3.13
CA PHE A 470 -28.74 2.33 -3.63
C PHE A 470 -27.83 3.49 -4.08
N ILE A 471 -28.38 4.47 -4.81
CA ILE A 471 -27.66 5.69 -5.23
C ILE A 471 -27.27 6.55 -4.02
N ASP A 472 -28.19 6.77 -3.07
CA ASP A 472 -27.93 7.59 -1.88
C ASP A 472 -26.78 6.98 -1.05
N GLN A 473 -26.84 5.67 -0.81
CA GLN A 473 -25.81 4.93 -0.09
C GLN A 473 -24.48 4.94 -0.85
N ALA A 474 -24.46 4.62 -2.15
CA ALA A 474 -23.25 4.65 -2.97
C ALA A 474 -22.61 6.05 -3.01
N THR A 475 -23.43 7.11 -3.06
CA THR A 475 -22.95 8.49 -3.01
C THR A 475 -22.24 8.79 -1.69
N LEU A 476 -22.78 8.31 -0.57
CA LEU A 476 -22.15 8.47 0.74
C LEU A 476 -20.88 7.64 0.87
N ILE A 477 -20.87 6.38 0.43
CA ILE A 477 -19.66 5.52 0.44
C ILE A 477 -18.52 6.20 -0.34
N ARG A 478 -18.83 6.74 -1.52
CA ARG A 478 -17.85 7.50 -2.33
C ARG A 478 -17.33 8.73 -1.59
N ARG A 479 -18.20 9.45 -0.88
CA ARG A 479 -17.83 10.64 -0.07
C ARG A 479 -16.94 10.28 1.12
N TYR A 480 -17.15 9.11 1.74
CA TYR A 480 -16.26 8.58 2.78
C TYR A 480 -14.94 8.02 2.22
N GLY A 481 -14.85 7.79 0.91
CA GLY A 481 -13.66 7.29 0.26
C GLY A 481 -13.41 5.79 0.44
N ALA A 482 -14.47 4.98 0.47
CA ALA A 482 -14.38 3.53 0.61
C ALA A 482 -14.71 2.80 -0.71
N ALA A 483 -14.18 1.59 -0.86
CA ALA A 483 -14.64 0.63 -1.88
C ALA A 483 -15.94 -0.03 -1.44
N VAL A 484 -16.64 -0.71 -2.35
CA VAL A 484 -17.98 -1.23 -2.08
C VAL A 484 -18.18 -2.65 -2.61
N VAL A 485 -18.71 -3.53 -1.75
CA VAL A 485 -19.29 -4.81 -2.14
C VAL A 485 -20.75 -4.59 -2.52
N VAL A 486 -21.11 -5.04 -3.73
CA VAL A 486 -22.46 -4.98 -4.28
C VAL A 486 -23.00 -6.40 -4.40
N MET A 487 -23.98 -6.72 -3.57
CA MET A 487 -24.64 -8.02 -3.61
C MET A 487 -25.55 -8.10 -4.85
N ALA A 488 -25.57 -9.26 -5.50
CA ALA A 488 -26.53 -9.55 -6.56
C ALA A 488 -27.94 -9.80 -5.98
N PHE A 489 -28.55 -8.75 -5.44
CA PHE A 489 -29.88 -8.73 -4.82
C PHE A 489 -30.61 -7.47 -5.29
N ASP A 490 -31.80 -7.63 -5.87
CA ASP A 490 -32.64 -6.52 -6.33
C ASP A 490 -34.06 -6.60 -5.72
N GLU A 491 -34.97 -5.76 -6.19
CA GLU A 491 -36.36 -5.68 -5.71
C GLU A 491 -37.15 -7.00 -5.89
N LYS A 492 -36.68 -7.92 -6.74
CA LYS A 492 -37.30 -9.24 -6.97
C LYS A 492 -36.68 -10.34 -6.10
N GLY A 493 -35.62 -10.05 -5.34
CA GLY A 493 -34.98 -11.02 -4.46
C GLY A 493 -33.49 -11.25 -4.78
N GLN A 494 -32.93 -12.26 -4.13
CA GLN A 494 -31.55 -12.70 -4.32
C GLN A 494 -31.39 -13.40 -5.68
N ALA A 495 -30.28 -13.16 -6.37
CA ALA A 495 -29.96 -13.85 -7.62
C ALA A 495 -29.48 -15.29 -7.37
N ASP A 496 -30.31 -16.25 -7.76
CA ASP A 496 -30.10 -17.69 -7.67
C ASP A 496 -29.55 -18.30 -8.98
N THR A 497 -29.92 -17.77 -10.14
CA THR A 497 -29.51 -18.23 -11.47
C THR A 497 -28.44 -17.36 -12.13
N LEU A 498 -27.67 -17.91 -13.08
CA LEU A 498 -26.66 -17.17 -13.84
C LEU A 498 -27.21 -15.90 -14.51
N GLU A 499 -28.36 -15.99 -15.19
CA GLU A 499 -28.93 -14.84 -15.91
C GLU A 499 -29.35 -13.71 -14.95
N ARG A 500 -29.88 -14.05 -13.77
CA ARG A 500 -30.21 -13.07 -12.74
C ARG A 500 -28.97 -12.42 -12.15
N LYS A 501 -27.89 -13.19 -11.93
CA LYS A 501 -26.60 -12.64 -11.47
C LYS A 501 -26.05 -11.63 -12.50
N LYS A 502 -26.08 -11.97 -13.80
CA LYS A 502 -25.67 -11.05 -14.89
C LYS A 502 -26.51 -9.77 -14.92
N GLU A 503 -27.84 -9.90 -14.91
CA GLU A 503 -28.79 -8.78 -14.95
C GLU A 503 -28.50 -7.76 -13.84
N ILE A 504 -28.42 -8.23 -12.59
CA ILE A 504 -28.25 -7.35 -11.43
C ILE A 504 -26.86 -6.72 -11.42
N CYS A 505 -25.79 -7.49 -11.67
CA CYS A 505 -24.44 -6.94 -11.72
C CYS A 505 -24.29 -5.89 -12.83
N ALA A 506 -24.87 -6.13 -14.02
CA ALA A 506 -24.87 -5.17 -15.12
C ALA A 506 -25.61 -3.87 -14.77
N ARG A 507 -26.80 -3.99 -14.18
CA ARG A 507 -27.62 -2.85 -13.76
C ARG A 507 -26.90 -2.01 -12.70
N SER A 508 -26.39 -2.66 -11.66
CA SER A 508 -25.66 -2.01 -10.58
C SER A 508 -24.39 -1.32 -11.09
N TYR A 509 -23.63 -1.95 -11.99
CA TYR A 509 -22.42 -1.35 -12.58
C TYR A 509 -22.73 -0.05 -13.32
N LYS A 510 -23.79 -0.04 -14.16
CA LYS A 510 -24.21 1.16 -14.89
C LYS A 510 -24.66 2.27 -13.94
N ILE A 511 -25.48 1.95 -12.93
CA ILE A 511 -25.91 2.96 -11.94
C ILE A 511 -24.70 3.57 -11.23
N LEU A 512 -23.77 2.75 -10.74
CA LEU A 512 -22.59 3.21 -10.02
C LEU A 512 -21.66 4.05 -10.90
N THR A 513 -21.36 3.60 -12.11
CA THR A 513 -20.38 4.27 -12.98
C THR A 513 -20.97 5.50 -13.71
N GLU A 514 -22.21 5.41 -14.19
CA GLU A 514 -22.82 6.44 -15.04
C GLU A 514 -23.61 7.50 -14.23
N GLN A 515 -24.28 7.11 -13.13
CA GLN A 515 -25.09 8.05 -12.32
C GLN A 515 -24.33 8.57 -11.10
N VAL A 516 -23.66 7.69 -10.34
CA VAL A 516 -22.92 8.07 -9.11
C VAL A 516 -21.51 8.58 -9.43
N GLY A 517 -20.93 8.15 -10.57
CA GLY A 517 -19.53 8.41 -10.91
C GLY A 517 -18.55 7.69 -9.99
N PHE A 518 -18.93 6.49 -9.54
CA PHE A 518 -18.11 5.63 -8.69
C PHE A 518 -16.95 5.03 -9.52
N PRO A 519 -15.70 5.03 -9.02
CA PRO A 519 -14.59 4.42 -9.74
C PRO A 519 -14.83 2.91 -9.93
N PRO A 520 -14.77 2.38 -11.17
CA PRO A 520 -15.12 0.98 -11.43
C PRO A 520 -14.18 -0.03 -10.76
N HIS A 521 -12.92 0.36 -10.51
CA HIS A 521 -11.95 -0.47 -9.79
C HIS A 521 -12.20 -0.55 -8.28
N ASP A 522 -13.10 0.27 -7.72
CA ASP A 522 -13.54 0.21 -6.32
C ASP A 522 -14.87 -0.55 -6.15
N ILE A 523 -15.43 -1.09 -7.24
CA ILE A 523 -16.65 -1.90 -7.24
C ILE A 523 -16.26 -3.38 -7.15
N ILE A 524 -16.73 -4.04 -6.10
CA ILE A 524 -16.58 -5.48 -5.87
C ILE A 524 -17.98 -6.10 -5.95
N PHE A 525 -18.21 -7.01 -6.88
CA PHE A 525 -19.47 -7.74 -6.95
C PHE A 525 -19.40 -8.99 -6.09
N ASP A 526 -20.48 -9.26 -5.33
CA ASP A 526 -20.77 -10.57 -4.76
C ASP A 526 -21.97 -11.16 -5.51
N PRO A 527 -21.74 -12.09 -6.46
CA PRO A 527 -22.81 -12.80 -7.18
C PRO A 527 -23.65 -13.75 -6.32
N ASN A 528 -23.47 -13.78 -5.00
CA ASN A 528 -24.02 -14.73 -4.02
C ASN A 528 -23.48 -16.14 -4.19
N ILE A 529 -22.58 -16.56 -3.30
CA ILE A 529 -22.27 -17.97 -3.08
C ILE A 529 -23.40 -18.59 -2.24
N LEU A 530 -24.12 -19.54 -2.84
CA LEU A 530 -25.25 -20.24 -2.22
C LEU A 530 -24.88 -21.68 -1.89
N THR A 531 -25.60 -22.28 -0.95
CA THR A 531 -25.36 -23.65 -0.47
C THR A 531 -25.70 -24.69 -1.54
N VAL A 532 -24.79 -25.63 -1.79
CA VAL A 532 -25.02 -26.81 -2.66
C VAL A 532 -25.18 -28.09 -1.85
N ALA A 533 -25.47 -29.21 -2.52
CA ALA A 533 -25.70 -30.53 -1.88
C ALA A 533 -26.79 -30.50 -0.80
N THR A 534 -27.85 -29.74 -1.05
CA THR A 534 -28.98 -29.60 -0.10
C THR A 534 -30.03 -30.69 -0.25
N GLY A 535 -29.95 -31.49 -1.31
CA GLY A 535 -30.98 -32.47 -1.70
C GLY A 535 -32.12 -31.89 -2.55
N ILE A 536 -32.04 -30.59 -2.89
CA ILE A 536 -32.99 -29.88 -3.76
C ILE A 536 -32.33 -29.69 -5.13
N GLU A 537 -32.98 -30.14 -6.20
CA GLU A 537 -32.38 -30.19 -7.55
C GLU A 537 -32.03 -28.79 -8.08
N GLU A 538 -32.87 -27.80 -7.78
CA GLU A 538 -32.69 -26.40 -8.14
C GLU A 538 -31.39 -25.81 -7.56
N HIS A 539 -30.89 -26.35 -6.44
CA HIS A 539 -29.69 -25.86 -5.77
C HIS A 539 -28.40 -26.48 -6.33
N ASN A 540 -28.50 -27.53 -7.16
CA ASN A 540 -27.32 -28.25 -7.67
C ASN A 540 -26.41 -27.35 -8.51
N ASN A 541 -26.99 -26.40 -9.24
CA ASN A 541 -26.24 -25.57 -10.19
C ASN A 541 -25.65 -24.27 -9.59
N TYR A 542 -25.93 -23.96 -8.32
CA TYR A 542 -25.54 -22.68 -7.71
C TYR A 542 -24.03 -22.39 -7.75
N ALA A 543 -23.20 -23.41 -7.56
CA ALA A 543 -21.75 -23.28 -7.64
C ALA A 543 -21.27 -22.95 -9.06
N VAL A 544 -21.81 -23.65 -10.06
CA VAL A 544 -21.54 -23.41 -11.49
C VAL A 544 -21.99 -22.02 -11.90
N ASP A 545 -23.20 -21.61 -11.50
CA ASP A 545 -23.74 -20.29 -11.81
C ASP A 545 -22.89 -19.15 -11.23
N PHE A 546 -22.32 -19.35 -10.04
CA PHE A 546 -21.36 -18.39 -9.46
C PHE A 546 -20.06 -18.30 -10.27
N ILE A 547 -19.49 -19.44 -10.66
CA ILE A 547 -18.23 -19.51 -11.43
C ILE A 547 -18.44 -18.85 -12.82
N GLU A 548 -19.54 -19.15 -13.49
CA GLU A 548 -19.88 -18.55 -14.79
C GLU A 548 -20.22 -17.06 -14.67
N ALA A 549 -20.91 -16.64 -13.61
CA ALA A 549 -21.17 -15.23 -13.34
C ALA A 549 -19.86 -14.46 -13.10
N THR A 550 -18.92 -15.06 -12.37
CA THR A 550 -17.58 -14.51 -12.16
C THR A 550 -16.89 -14.28 -13.51
N ARG A 551 -16.82 -15.30 -14.37
CA ARG A 551 -16.23 -15.18 -15.71
C ARG A 551 -16.91 -14.08 -16.53
N TRP A 552 -18.23 -14.01 -16.48
CA TRP A 552 -19.00 -13.00 -17.20
C TRP A 552 -18.69 -11.58 -16.69
N ILE A 553 -18.66 -11.37 -15.36
CA ILE A 553 -18.33 -10.06 -14.75
C ILE A 553 -16.95 -9.60 -15.21
N LYS A 554 -15.93 -10.47 -15.15
CA LYS A 554 -14.56 -10.12 -15.57
C LYS A 554 -14.45 -9.76 -17.05
N GLN A 555 -15.28 -10.38 -17.90
CA GLN A 555 -15.30 -10.12 -19.34
C GLN A 555 -16.10 -8.86 -19.72
N ASN A 556 -17.15 -8.53 -18.97
CA ASN A 556 -18.15 -7.53 -19.39
C ASN A 556 -18.15 -6.25 -18.55
N LEU A 557 -17.61 -6.28 -17.32
CA LEU A 557 -17.60 -5.14 -16.39
C LEU A 557 -16.14 -4.75 -16.10
N PRO A 558 -15.54 -3.86 -16.92
CA PRO A 558 -14.12 -3.52 -16.81
C PRO A 558 -13.75 -3.01 -15.41
N TYR A 559 -12.58 -3.45 -14.95
CA TYR A 559 -11.97 -3.12 -13.66
C TYR A 559 -12.69 -3.64 -12.40
N ALA A 560 -13.96 -4.04 -12.50
CA ALA A 560 -14.70 -4.57 -11.37
C ALA A 560 -14.04 -5.84 -10.82
N LYS A 561 -14.18 -6.01 -9.51
CA LYS A 561 -13.69 -7.17 -8.76
C LYS A 561 -14.83 -8.11 -8.43
N VAL A 562 -14.50 -9.37 -8.14
CA VAL A 562 -15.46 -10.36 -7.66
C VAL A 562 -15.03 -10.89 -6.29
N SER A 563 -15.99 -10.99 -5.38
CA SER A 563 -15.85 -11.56 -4.04
C SER A 563 -17.00 -12.54 -3.75
N GLY A 564 -16.91 -13.22 -2.60
CA GLY A 564 -18.00 -14.01 -2.05
C GLY A 564 -17.67 -14.62 -0.69
N GLY A 565 -18.71 -14.92 0.08
CA GLY A 565 -18.62 -15.71 1.31
C GLY A 565 -18.36 -17.19 1.03
N ILE A 566 -17.10 -17.62 1.01
CA ILE A 566 -16.70 -18.97 0.58
C ILE A 566 -17.32 -20.04 1.48
N SER A 567 -17.41 -19.77 2.79
CA SER A 567 -17.96 -20.69 3.78
C SER A 567 -19.40 -21.13 3.48
N ASN A 568 -20.19 -20.30 2.77
CA ASN A 568 -21.60 -20.55 2.45
C ASN A 568 -21.80 -21.79 1.56
N ILE A 569 -20.86 -22.09 0.67
CA ILE A 569 -20.97 -23.21 -0.29
C ILE A 569 -21.19 -24.56 0.40
N SER A 570 -20.68 -24.68 1.62
CA SER A 570 -20.51 -25.92 2.38
C SER A 570 -21.51 -26.09 3.54
N PHE A 571 -22.52 -25.25 3.66
CA PHE A 571 -23.41 -25.25 4.84
C PHE A 571 -24.20 -26.55 5.04
N SER A 572 -24.46 -27.32 3.99
CA SER A 572 -25.07 -28.66 4.09
C SER A 572 -24.24 -29.66 4.92
N PHE A 573 -22.93 -29.40 5.08
CA PHE A 573 -21.99 -30.28 5.80
C PHE A 573 -21.49 -29.69 7.13
N ARG A 574 -22.25 -28.78 7.76
CA ARG A 574 -21.90 -28.24 9.09
C ARG A 574 -21.62 -29.38 10.09
N GLY A 575 -20.48 -29.28 10.78
CA GLY A 575 -19.98 -30.31 11.71
C GLY A 575 -19.05 -31.36 11.07
N ASN A 576 -18.85 -31.36 9.75
CA ASN A 576 -17.84 -32.18 9.08
C ASN A 576 -16.78 -31.29 8.41
N ASN A 577 -15.79 -30.85 9.20
CA ASN A 577 -14.78 -29.90 8.73
C ASN A 577 -13.92 -30.44 7.58
N ILE A 578 -13.61 -31.74 7.55
CA ILE A 578 -12.81 -32.36 6.48
C ILE A 578 -13.47 -32.15 5.12
N VAL A 579 -14.78 -32.44 5.02
CA VAL A 579 -15.52 -32.25 3.76
C VAL A 579 -15.66 -30.76 3.43
N ARG A 580 -15.93 -29.91 4.42
CA ARG A 580 -16.07 -28.45 4.21
C ARG A 580 -14.79 -27.82 3.67
N GLU A 581 -13.65 -28.10 4.30
CA GLU A 581 -12.34 -27.59 3.89
C GLU A 581 -11.97 -28.07 2.47
N ALA A 582 -12.27 -29.33 2.14
CA ALA A 582 -12.11 -29.86 0.78
C ALA A 582 -12.99 -29.13 -0.23
N MET A 583 -14.27 -28.87 0.10
CA MET A 583 -15.17 -28.07 -0.74
C MET A 583 -14.67 -26.65 -0.95
N HIS A 584 -14.16 -25.98 0.09
CA HIS A 584 -13.63 -24.62 -0.02
C HIS A 584 -12.42 -24.57 -0.95
N ALA A 585 -11.46 -25.48 -0.77
CA ALA A 585 -10.25 -25.54 -1.58
C ALA A 585 -10.55 -25.86 -3.06
N ALA A 586 -11.43 -26.83 -3.33
CA ALA A 586 -11.84 -27.17 -4.68
C ALA A 586 -12.65 -26.04 -5.35
N PHE A 587 -13.57 -25.40 -4.62
CA PHE A 587 -14.34 -24.28 -5.13
C PHE A 587 -13.44 -23.08 -5.48
N LEU A 588 -12.54 -22.70 -4.57
CA LEU A 588 -11.58 -21.61 -4.79
C LEU A 588 -10.68 -21.88 -5.99
N TYR A 589 -10.18 -23.10 -6.15
CA TYR A 589 -9.36 -23.47 -7.31
C TYR A 589 -10.04 -23.17 -8.65
N HIS A 590 -11.33 -23.53 -8.78
CA HIS A 590 -12.08 -23.29 -10.01
C HIS A 590 -12.56 -21.83 -10.14
N ALA A 591 -13.00 -21.21 -9.05
CA ALA A 591 -13.49 -19.84 -9.06
C ALA A 591 -12.37 -18.82 -9.35
N ILE A 592 -11.16 -19.03 -8.79
CA ILE A 592 -9.99 -18.19 -9.06
C ILE A 592 -9.58 -18.28 -10.54
N LYS A 593 -9.59 -19.49 -11.12
CA LYS A 593 -9.37 -19.66 -12.57
C LYS A 593 -10.42 -18.95 -13.42
N ALA A 594 -11.65 -18.83 -12.95
CA ALA A 594 -12.70 -18.05 -13.62
C ALA A 594 -12.56 -16.53 -13.40
N GLY A 595 -11.69 -16.10 -12.48
CA GLY A 595 -11.35 -14.70 -12.24
C GLY A 595 -11.85 -14.13 -10.90
N LEU A 596 -12.13 -14.97 -9.90
CA LEU A 596 -12.42 -14.53 -8.53
C LEU A 596 -11.20 -13.81 -7.93
N ASP A 597 -11.34 -12.53 -7.58
CA ASP A 597 -10.23 -11.69 -7.11
C ASP A 597 -9.98 -11.84 -5.59
N MET A 598 -11.04 -12.02 -4.81
CA MET A 598 -10.99 -12.05 -3.34
C MET A 598 -12.12 -12.90 -2.76
N GLY A 599 -12.07 -13.21 -1.46
CA GLY A 599 -13.18 -13.89 -0.80
C GLY A 599 -13.09 -13.89 0.71
N ILE A 600 -14.25 -13.95 1.36
CA ILE A 600 -14.40 -14.02 2.81
C ILE A 600 -14.19 -15.47 3.23
N VAL A 601 -13.08 -15.71 3.91
CA VAL A 601 -12.54 -17.03 4.22
C VAL A 601 -11.98 -17.08 5.64
N ASN A 602 -11.91 -18.29 6.19
CA ASN A 602 -11.02 -18.56 7.30
C ASN A 602 -9.59 -18.74 6.77
N ALA A 603 -8.83 -17.64 6.69
CA ALA A 603 -7.47 -17.63 6.14
C ALA A 603 -6.57 -18.73 6.73
N GLY A 604 -6.74 -19.05 8.02
CA GLY A 604 -5.95 -20.08 8.70
C GLY A 604 -6.36 -21.52 8.45
N GLN A 605 -7.45 -21.83 7.73
CA GLN A 605 -8.00 -23.19 7.56
C GLN A 605 -8.19 -23.63 6.10
N LEU A 606 -7.67 -22.88 5.14
CA LEU A 606 -7.72 -23.32 3.74
C LEU A 606 -6.87 -24.58 3.55
N ALA A 607 -7.45 -25.64 2.99
CA ALA A 607 -6.73 -26.86 2.59
C ALA A 607 -6.01 -26.65 1.24
N VAL A 608 -4.93 -27.39 1.00
CA VAL A 608 -4.20 -27.36 -0.28
C VAL A 608 -4.93 -28.26 -1.27
N TYR A 609 -5.24 -27.75 -2.47
CA TYR A 609 -6.08 -28.46 -3.44
C TYR A 609 -5.52 -29.84 -3.85
N GLU A 610 -4.20 -29.97 -3.98
CA GLU A 610 -3.57 -31.26 -4.33
C GLU A 610 -3.51 -32.27 -3.20
N GLU A 611 -3.69 -31.82 -1.96
CA GLU A 611 -3.63 -32.69 -0.80
C GLU A 611 -5.00 -33.24 -0.42
N ILE A 612 -6.06 -32.80 -1.08
CA ILE A 612 -7.39 -33.40 -0.95
C ILE A 612 -7.29 -34.84 -1.46
N PRO A 613 -7.65 -35.86 -0.66
CA PRO A 613 -7.69 -37.25 -1.11
C PRO A 613 -8.44 -37.38 -2.44
N LYS A 614 -7.89 -38.15 -3.39
CA LYS A 614 -8.39 -38.17 -4.78
C LYS A 614 -9.87 -38.54 -4.88
N ASP A 615 -10.30 -39.51 -4.07
CA ASP A 615 -11.68 -39.96 -3.93
C ASP A 615 -12.59 -38.84 -3.39
N LEU A 616 -12.20 -38.16 -2.31
CA LEU A 616 -12.96 -37.03 -1.77
C LEU A 616 -12.99 -35.85 -2.76
N ARG A 617 -11.88 -35.57 -3.44
CA ARG A 617 -11.78 -34.49 -4.42
C ARG A 617 -12.73 -34.71 -5.59
N GLU A 618 -12.79 -35.93 -6.12
CA GLU A 618 -13.72 -36.28 -7.20
C GLU A 618 -15.18 -36.07 -6.76
N LEU A 619 -15.56 -36.56 -5.58
CA LEU A 619 -16.92 -36.40 -5.04
C LEU A 619 -17.29 -34.92 -4.80
N VAL A 620 -16.34 -34.14 -4.30
CA VAL A 620 -16.53 -32.70 -4.09
C VAL A 620 -16.67 -31.97 -5.42
N GLU A 621 -15.84 -32.28 -6.42
CA GLU A 621 -15.94 -31.68 -7.75
C GLU A 621 -17.23 -32.06 -8.48
N ASP A 622 -17.69 -33.30 -8.34
CA ASP A 622 -18.96 -33.75 -8.92
C ASP A 622 -20.13 -32.88 -8.43
N VAL A 623 -20.13 -32.50 -7.15
CA VAL A 623 -21.12 -31.61 -6.54
C VAL A 623 -20.91 -30.16 -6.99
N LEU A 624 -19.69 -29.62 -6.88
CA LEU A 624 -19.41 -28.20 -7.16
C LEU A 624 -19.57 -27.84 -8.64
N LEU A 625 -19.30 -28.78 -9.53
CA LEU A 625 -19.37 -28.57 -10.98
C LEU A 625 -20.62 -29.20 -11.60
N ASN A 626 -21.51 -29.75 -10.76
CA ASN A 626 -22.77 -30.37 -11.18
C ASN A 626 -22.55 -31.39 -12.33
N ARG A 627 -21.51 -32.23 -12.23
CA ARG A 627 -21.08 -33.12 -13.34
C ARG A 627 -22.03 -34.30 -13.55
N ARG A 628 -22.81 -34.65 -12.54
CA ARG A 628 -23.66 -35.84 -12.51
C ARG A 628 -24.89 -35.65 -11.61
N PRO A 629 -26.04 -36.27 -11.92
CA PRO A 629 -27.27 -36.12 -11.13
C PRO A 629 -27.20 -36.66 -9.70
N ASP A 630 -26.44 -37.73 -9.45
CA ASP A 630 -26.31 -38.39 -8.14
C ASP A 630 -25.13 -37.87 -7.30
N ALA A 631 -24.55 -36.72 -7.66
CA ALA A 631 -23.37 -36.15 -6.98
C ALA A 631 -23.62 -35.90 -5.48
N THR A 632 -24.77 -35.30 -5.15
CA THR A 632 -25.15 -34.96 -3.77
C THR A 632 -25.24 -36.21 -2.90
N GLU A 633 -25.94 -37.25 -3.35
CA GLU A 633 -26.11 -38.50 -2.61
C GLU A 633 -24.77 -39.18 -2.34
N ARG A 634 -23.89 -39.23 -3.35
CA ARG A 634 -22.55 -39.82 -3.21
C ARG A 634 -21.71 -39.11 -2.16
N LEU A 635 -21.68 -37.77 -2.20
CA LEU A 635 -20.89 -36.99 -1.23
C LEU A 635 -21.47 -37.09 0.18
N VAL A 636 -22.81 -37.07 0.33
CA VAL A 636 -23.47 -37.24 1.64
C VAL A 636 -23.17 -38.62 2.23
N ASN A 637 -23.34 -39.69 1.45
CA ASN A 637 -23.03 -41.06 1.88
C ASN A 637 -21.56 -41.20 2.29
N PHE A 638 -20.63 -40.62 1.52
CA PHE A 638 -19.21 -40.60 1.88
C PHE A 638 -18.97 -39.80 3.16
N ALA A 639 -19.59 -38.62 3.30
CA ALA A 639 -19.44 -37.77 4.47
C ALA A 639 -19.90 -38.45 5.77
N GLU A 640 -20.91 -39.32 5.73
CA GLU A 640 -21.33 -40.13 6.88
C GLU A 640 -20.24 -41.12 7.33
N THR A 641 -19.52 -41.74 6.39
CA THR A 641 -18.40 -42.63 6.71
C THR A 641 -17.23 -41.88 7.37
N VAL A 642 -17.01 -40.62 6.95
CA VAL A 642 -15.99 -39.74 7.54
C VAL A 642 -16.43 -39.25 8.93
N LYS A 643 -17.72 -38.95 9.11
CA LYS A 643 -18.29 -38.51 10.41
C LYS A 643 -18.26 -39.62 11.47
N ALA A 644 -18.42 -40.88 11.06
CA ALA A 644 -18.36 -42.06 11.94
C ALA A 644 -16.96 -42.32 12.54
N LYS A 645 -15.88 -41.82 11.92
CA LYS A 645 -14.52 -41.84 12.49
C LYS A 645 -14.27 -40.75 13.55
N GLY A 646 -15.29 -39.97 13.92
CA GLY A 646 -15.22 -38.84 14.85
C GLY A 646 -14.95 -39.15 16.33
N LYS A 647 -14.59 -40.38 16.71
CA LYS A 647 -14.04 -40.67 18.05
C LYS A 647 -12.52 -40.79 17.95
N ALA A 648 -11.84 -39.73 18.37
CA ALA A 648 -10.38 -39.59 18.44
C ALA A 648 -9.67 -40.10 17.17
N VAL A 649 -9.57 -39.25 16.16
CA VAL A 649 -8.45 -39.38 15.21
C VAL A 649 -7.19 -39.15 16.06
N ALA A 650 -6.57 -40.24 16.51
CA ALA A 650 -5.16 -40.21 16.88
C ALA A 650 -4.46 -39.44 15.76
N LYS A 651 -3.66 -38.41 16.10
CA LYS A 651 -2.83 -37.68 15.12
C LYS A 651 -2.25 -38.73 14.17
N ASP A 652 -2.67 -38.71 12.91
CA ASP A 652 -2.26 -39.71 11.96
C ASP A 652 -0.81 -39.37 11.58
N ASP A 653 0.10 -39.78 12.47
CA ASP A 653 1.54 -39.60 12.39
C ASP A 653 2.14 -40.56 11.36
N GLU A 654 1.38 -41.00 10.36
CA GLU A 654 1.90 -41.91 9.34
C GLU A 654 3.05 -41.27 8.55
N TRP A 655 2.96 -39.96 8.30
CA TRP A 655 4.04 -39.15 7.74
C TRP A 655 5.30 -39.14 8.61
N ARG A 656 5.18 -39.38 9.93
CA ARG A 656 6.33 -39.50 10.85
C ARG A 656 7.16 -40.75 10.61
N LYS A 657 6.65 -41.75 9.87
CA LYS A 657 7.40 -42.96 9.49
C LYS A 657 8.37 -42.73 8.32
N GLY A 658 8.26 -41.59 7.62
CA GLY A 658 9.19 -41.20 6.55
C GLY A 658 10.57 -40.78 7.07
N THR A 659 11.49 -40.52 6.14
CA THR A 659 12.83 -39.97 6.41
C THR A 659 12.76 -38.56 7.00
N VAL A 660 13.82 -38.10 7.68
CA VAL A 660 13.86 -36.74 8.25
C VAL A 660 13.64 -35.67 7.18
N GLU A 661 14.14 -35.88 5.96
CA GLU A 661 13.93 -34.98 4.82
C GLU A 661 12.46 -34.95 4.37
N GLU A 662 11.80 -36.10 4.27
CA GLU A 662 10.37 -36.19 3.94
C GLU A 662 9.50 -35.55 5.03
N ARG A 663 9.87 -35.71 6.32
CA ARG A 663 9.16 -35.10 7.45
C ARG A 663 9.32 -33.58 7.47
N LEU A 664 10.53 -33.07 7.27
CA LEU A 664 10.79 -31.63 7.18
C LEU A 664 10.06 -31.01 5.99
N SER A 665 10.08 -31.68 4.82
CA SER A 665 9.33 -31.26 3.64
C SER A 665 7.81 -31.25 3.89
N HIS A 666 7.27 -32.32 4.49
CA HIS A 666 5.86 -32.40 4.86
C HIS A 666 5.45 -31.31 5.85
N ALA A 667 6.27 -31.07 6.88
CA ALA A 667 6.02 -30.02 7.87
C ALA A 667 6.01 -28.62 7.23
N LEU A 668 6.89 -28.36 6.27
CA LEU A 668 6.92 -27.12 5.50
C LEU A 668 5.66 -26.97 4.63
N VAL A 669 5.30 -27.97 3.83
CA VAL A 669 4.12 -27.91 2.94
C VAL A 669 2.82 -27.74 3.75
N LYS A 670 2.69 -28.46 4.88
CA LYS A 670 1.50 -28.40 5.74
C LYS A 670 1.50 -27.24 6.74
N GLY A 671 2.63 -26.56 6.92
CA GLY A 671 2.78 -25.51 7.92
C GLY A 671 2.71 -26.00 9.38
N ILE A 672 3.21 -27.22 9.63
CA ILE A 672 3.20 -27.89 10.94
C ILE A 672 4.46 -27.47 11.73
N THR A 673 4.25 -26.82 12.89
CA THR A 673 5.34 -26.42 13.80
C THR A 673 5.64 -27.43 14.88
N ASP A 674 4.78 -28.45 15.03
CA ASP A 674 4.96 -29.56 15.96
C ASP A 674 6.12 -30.44 15.45
N TYR A 675 6.97 -30.93 16.35
CA TYR A 675 8.14 -31.79 16.06
C TYR A 675 9.27 -31.14 15.25
N ILE A 676 9.11 -29.91 14.76
CA ILE A 676 10.13 -29.27 13.90
C ILE A 676 11.49 -29.17 14.59
N ASP A 677 11.55 -28.92 15.89
CA ASP A 677 12.81 -28.83 16.64
C ASP A 677 13.51 -30.21 16.69
N GLN A 678 12.73 -31.28 16.84
CA GLN A 678 13.22 -32.66 16.87
C GLN A 678 13.73 -33.11 15.49
N ASP A 679 12.96 -32.85 14.43
CA ASP A 679 13.38 -33.22 13.07
C ASP A 679 14.57 -32.38 12.60
N THR A 680 14.61 -31.10 12.98
CA THR A 680 15.74 -30.22 12.68
C THR A 680 17.00 -30.68 13.40
N GLU A 681 16.91 -31.15 14.65
CA GLU A 681 18.03 -31.75 15.37
C GLU A 681 18.51 -33.06 14.75
N GLU A 682 17.59 -33.95 14.36
CA GLU A 682 17.93 -35.21 13.68
C GLU A 682 18.64 -34.93 12.35
N ALA A 683 18.16 -33.94 11.57
CA ALA A 683 18.85 -33.50 10.37
C ALA A 683 20.22 -32.87 10.71
N ARG A 684 20.32 -32.02 11.73
CA ARG A 684 21.60 -31.41 12.18
C ARG A 684 22.65 -32.46 12.54
N GLN A 685 22.26 -33.60 13.09
CA GLN A 685 23.17 -34.71 13.38
C GLN A 685 23.53 -35.54 12.14
N LYS A 686 22.66 -35.56 11.13
CA LYS A 686 22.84 -36.29 9.87
C LYS A 686 23.74 -35.55 8.87
N TYR A 687 23.62 -34.24 8.78
CA TYR A 687 24.42 -33.38 7.90
C TYR A 687 25.70 -32.90 8.59
N ALA A 688 26.74 -32.59 7.81
CA ALA A 688 28.06 -32.26 8.37
C ALA A 688 28.08 -30.85 8.99
N LEU A 689 27.36 -29.92 8.37
CA LEU A 689 27.21 -28.54 8.82
C LEU A 689 25.73 -28.24 9.06
N PRO A 690 25.35 -27.52 10.14
CA PRO A 690 23.97 -27.05 10.33
C PRO A 690 23.43 -26.24 9.13
N LEU A 691 24.32 -25.59 8.36
CA LEU A 691 23.97 -24.87 7.14
C LEU A 691 23.40 -25.79 6.05
N GLU A 692 23.93 -27.01 5.92
CA GLU A 692 23.49 -27.99 4.90
C GLU A 692 22.05 -28.46 5.15
N VAL A 693 21.56 -28.41 6.39
CA VAL A 693 20.15 -28.67 6.72
C VAL A 693 19.24 -27.59 6.12
N ILE A 694 19.70 -26.34 6.11
CA ILE A 694 18.98 -25.21 5.51
C ILE A 694 19.00 -25.36 3.99
N GLU A 695 20.19 -25.49 3.39
CA GLU A 695 20.35 -25.57 1.93
C GLU A 695 19.80 -26.86 1.30
N GLY A 696 19.72 -27.95 2.07
CA GLY A 696 19.20 -29.24 1.63
C GLY A 696 17.68 -29.39 1.89
N PRO A 697 17.28 -30.14 2.93
CA PRO A 697 15.89 -30.58 3.10
C PRO A 697 14.90 -29.43 3.32
N LEU A 698 15.32 -28.36 4.01
CA LEU A 698 14.44 -27.22 4.25
C LEU A 698 14.16 -26.42 2.97
N MET A 699 15.20 -26.13 2.16
CA MET A 699 15.02 -25.47 0.86
C MET A 699 14.27 -26.35 -0.14
N ALA A 700 14.50 -27.68 -0.15
CA ALA A 700 13.74 -28.60 -0.99
C ALA A 700 12.24 -28.55 -0.68
N GLY A 701 11.84 -28.51 0.59
CA GLY A 701 10.45 -28.33 0.99
C GLY A 701 9.89 -26.96 0.58
N MET A 702 10.68 -25.89 0.70
CA MET A 702 10.29 -24.55 0.26
C MET A 702 10.13 -24.43 -1.26
N ASN A 703 10.91 -25.17 -2.06
CA ASN A 703 10.74 -25.24 -3.51
C ASN A 703 9.37 -25.85 -3.88
N ILE A 704 8.96 -26.93 -3.21
CA ILE A 704 7.64 -27.54 -3.40
C ILE A 704 6.52 -26.54 -3.05
N VAL A 705 6.66 -25.81 -1.95
CA VAL A 705 5.74 -24.72 -1.58
C VAL A 705 5.67 -23.66 -2.68
N GLY A 706 6.82 -23.28 -3.25
CA GLY A 706 6.92 -22.35 -4.38
C GLY A 706 6.19 -22.84 -5.63
N ASP A 707 6.38 -24.10 -6.02
CA ASP A 707 5.72 -24.73 -7.16
C ASP A 707 4.20 -24.81 -6.98
N LEU A 708 3.74 -25.19 -5.78
CA LEU A 708 2.33 -25.27 -5.44
C LEU A 708 1.66 -23.88 -5.44
N PHE A 709 2.37 -22.85 -4.96
CA PHE A 709 1.91 -21.48 -4.99
C PHE A 709 1.86 -20.91 -6.41
N GLY A 710 2.92 -21.10 -7.20
CA GLY A 710 3.01 -20.63 -8.58
C GLY A 710 1.99 -21.28 -9.52
N SER A 711 1.55 -22.51 -9.21
CA SER A 711 0.49 -23.21 -9.95
C SER A 711 -0.94 -22.94 -9.43
N GLY A 712 -1.11 -22.06 -8.44
CA GLY A 712 -2.40 -21.69 -7.85
C GLY A 712 -3.05 -22.80 -7.02
N LYS A 713 -2.28 -23.82 -6.62
CA LYS A 713 -2.75 -24.97 -5.81
C LYS A 713 -2.57 -24.74 -4.31
N MET A 714 -1.75 -23.76 -3.93
CA MET A 714 -1.53 -23.27 -2.59
C MET A 714 -1.71 -21.75 -2.55
N PHE A 715 -2.26 -21.21 -1.46
CA PHE A 715 -2.58 -19.79 -1.28
C PHE A 715 -1.63 -19.10 -0.30
N LEU A 716 -1.59 -17.77 -0.32
CA LEU A 716 -0.68 -16.96 0.50
C LEU A 716 -0.72 -17.32 2.01
N PRO A 717 -1.87 -17.51 2.66
CA PRO A 717 -1.94 -17.98 4.06
C PRO A 717 -1.17 -19.27 4.34
N GLN A 718 -1.21 -20.23 3.41
CA GLN A 718 -0.54 -21.51 3.54
C GLN A 718 0.98 -21.32 3.41
N VAL A 719 1.42 -20.50 2.45
CA VAL A 719 2.83 -20.12 2.29
C VAL A 719 3.37 -19.40 3.53
N VAL A 720 2.58 -18.51 4.15
CA VAL A 720 2.96 -17.84 5.40
C VAL A 720 3.16 -18.84 6.54
N LYS A 721 2.31 -19.87 6.64
CA LYS A 721 2.53 -20.95 7.62
C LYS A 721 3.81 -21.74 7.33
N SER A 722 4.08 -22.08 6.07
CA SER A 722 5.33 -22.74 5.65
C SER A 722 6.55 -21.91 6.03
N ALA A 723 6.51 -20.59 5.78
CA ALA A 723 7.56 -19.66 6.16
C ALA A 723 7.78 -19.61 7.69
N ARG A 724 6.72 -19.75 8.50
CA ARG A 724 6.84 -19.84 9.96
C ARG A 724 7.57 -21.12 10.41
N VAL A 725 7.26 -22.26 9.79
CA VAL A 725 7.95 -23.53 10.04
C VAL A 725 9.43 -23.41 9.67
N MET A 726 9.73 -22.86 8.50
CA MET A 726 11.09 -22.56 8.03
C MET A 726 11.83 -21.67 9.04
N LYS A 727 11.23 -20.56 9.46
CA LYS A 727 11.82 -19.64 10.43
C LYS A 727 12.12 -20.32 11.77
N LYS A 728 11.21 -21.17 12.26
CA LYS A 728 11.40 -21.91 13.52
C LYS A 728 12.56 -22.91 13.40
N ALA A 729 12.64 -23.68 12.30
CA ALA A 729 13.74 -24.59 12.04
C ALA A 729 15.10 -23.86 11.96
N VAL A 730 15.17 -22.75 11.21
CA VAL A 730 16.38 -21.93 11.11
C VAL A 730 16.78 -21.35 12.47
N ALA A 731 15.82 -20.83 13.26
CA ALA A 731 16.09 -20.31 14.59
C ALA A 731 16.65 -21.39 15.55
N TYR A 732 16.20 -22.64 15.41
CA TYR A 732 16.75 -23.76 16.17
C TYR A 732 18.22 -24.06 15.79
N LEU A 733 18.59 -23.92 14.52
CA LEU A 733 19.96 -24.17 14.05
C LEU A 733 20.95 -23.06 14.43
N MET A 734 20.48 -21.82 14.62
CA MET A 734 21.34 -20.65 14.88
C MET A 734 22.33 -20.82 16.04
N PRO A 735 21.95 -21.28 17.26
CA PRO A 735 22.90 -21.47 18.36
C PRO A 735 24.02 -22.46 18.03
N PHE A 736 23.72 -23.51 17.27
CA PHE A 736 24.71 -24.52 16.87
C PHE A 736 25.69 -23.97 15.84
N MET A 737 25.21 -23.14 14.91
CA MET A 737 26.07 -22.40 13.97
C MET A 737 27.01 -21.42 14.71
N GLU A 738 26.52 -20.78 15.77
CA GLU A 738 27.33 -19.91 16.63
C GLU A 738 28.34 -20.68 17.50
N GLU A 739 28.00 -21.86 18.01
CA GLU A 739 28.94 -22.73 18.75
C GLU A 739 30.03 -23.30 17.86
N GLU A 740 29.68 -23.71 16.65
CA GLU A 740 30.64 -24.14 15.62
C GLU A 740 31.62 -23.01 15.28
N LYS A 741 31.12 -21.76 15.20
CA LYS A 741 31.91 -20.54 15.07
C LYS A 741 32.82 -20.28 16.29
N LYS A 742 32.40 -20.60 17.52
CA LYS A 742 33.24 -20.48 18.73
C LYS A 742 34.34 -21.54 18.79
N ARG A 743 34.08 -22.76 18.31
CA ARG A 743 35.07 -23.87 18.25
C ARG A 743 36.19 -23.63 17.24
N SER A 744 35.95 -22.80 16.21
CA SER A 744 36.91 -22.50 15.15
C SER A 744 37.94 -21.38 15.49
N GLY A 745 37.87 -20.81 16.69
CA GLY A 745 39.06 -20.34 17.44
C GLY A 745 39.75 -19.02 17.05
N ASN A 746 39.25 -18.20 16.11
CA ASN A 746 39.88 -16.91 15.78
C ASN A 746 38.96 -15.72 16.12
N PHE A 747 39.29 -14.96 17.16
CA PHE A 747 38.54 -13.77 17.59
C PHE A 747 39.37 -12.49 17.42
N GLN A 748 39.28 -11.94 16.20
CA GLN A 748 39.52 -10.54 15.86
C GLN A 748 38.76 -10.25 14.56
N SER A 749 37.69 -9.44 14.60
CA SER A 749 36.82 -9.21 13.45
C SER A 749 37.60 -8.77 12.20
N GLN A 750 37.42 -9.46 11.07
CA GLN A 750 38.08 -9.19 9.80
C GLN A 750 37.46 -8.02 9.03
N GLY A 751 36.39 -7.40 9.55
CA GLY A 751 35.68 -6.25 8.95
C GLY A 751 34.20 -6.25 9.30
N LYS A 752 33.54 -5.10 9.12
CA LYS A 752 32.12 -4.89 9.40
C LYS A 752 31.29 -4.81 8.12
N ILE A 753 30.22 -5.59 8.03
CA ILE A 753 29.42 -5.73 6.82
C ILE A 753 27.96 -5.45 7.18
N LEU A 754 27.35 -4.50 6.47
CA LEU A 754 25.94 -4.22 6.60
C LEU A 754 25.15 -4.95 5.51
N LEU A 755 24.14 -5.72 5.88
CA LEU A 755 23.26 -6.44 4.96
C LEU A 755 21.82 -5.92 5.07
N ALA A 756 21.14 -5.75 3.93
CA ALA A 756 19.75 -5.34 3.87
C ALA A 756 19.03 -5.96 2.67
N THR A 757 17.77 -6.36 2.84
CA THR A 757 16.88 -6.59 1.70
C THR A 757 16.21 -5.25 1.37
N VAL A 758 16.34 -4.81 0.12
CA VAL A 758 15.93 -3.47 -0.32
C VAL A 758 14.42 -3.24 -0.20
N LYS A 759 14.01 -1.97 -0.20
CA LYS A 759 12.60 -1.56 -0.15
C LYS A 759 11.76 -2.29 -1.20
N GLY A 760 10.56 -2.70 -0.81
CA GLY A 760 9.64 -3.45 -1.67
C GLY A 760 9.87 -4.96 -1.70
N ASP A 761 10.91 -5.45 -1.02
CA ASP A 761 11.25 -6.87 -1.01
C ASP A 761 11.30 -7.43 0.41
N VAL A 762 10.62 -8.56 0.61
CA VAL A 762 10.48 -9.26 1.90
C VAL A 762 11.34 -10.51 2.00
N HIS A 763 11.99 -10.91 0.90
CA HIS A 763 12.70 -12.18 0.86
C HIS A 763 14.11 -12.00 1.44
N ASP A 764 14.43 -12.73 2.51
CA ASP A 764 15.68 -12.57 3.25
C ASP A 764 16.45 -13.85 3.52
N ILE A 765 15.96 -15.01 3.09
CA ILE A 765 16.61 -16.30 3.33
C ILE A 765 18.07 -16.27 2.84
N GLY A 766 18.30 -15.88 1.58
CA GLY A 766 19.65 -15.78 1.02
C GLY A 766 20.53 -14.76 1.76
N LYS A 767 19.97 -13.62 2.17
CA LYS A 767 20.68 -12.61 2.97
C LYS A 767 21.09 -13.16 4.33
N ASN A 768 20.18 -13.87 5.01
CA ASN A 768 20.42 -14.44 6.34
C ASN A 768 21.50 -15.52 6.26
N ILE A 769 21.45 -16.38 5.24
CA ILE A 769 22.49 -17.37 4.94
C ILE A 769 23.85 -16.67 4.74
N VAL A 770 23.91 -15.64 3.88
CA VAL A 770 25.14 -14.86 3.66
C VAL A 770 25.64 -14.23 4.97
N GLY A 771 24.74 -13.68 5.78
CA GLY A 771 25.08 -13.11 7.08
C GLY A 771 25.67 -14.13 8.04
N VAL A 772 25.12 -15.34 8.09
CA VAL A 772 25.68 -16.43 8.89
C VAL A 772 27.02 -16.90 8.34
N VAL A 773 27.15 -17.11 7.02
CA VAL A 773 28.40 -17.52 6.37
C VAL A 773 29.53 -16.52 6.63
N LEU A 774 29.27 -15.22 6.45
CA LEU A 774 30.22 -14.15 6.77
C LEU A 774 30.52 -14.10 8.27
N GLY A 775 29.50 -14.28 9.11
CA GLY A 775 29.65 -14.43 10.54
C GLY A 775 30.60 -15.56 10.92
N CYS A 776 30.45 -16.76 10.34
CA CYS A 776 31.30 -17.93 10.57
C CYS A 776 32.76 -17.66 10.14
N ASN A 777 32.98 -16.73 9.23
CA ASN A 777 34.31 -16.31 8.76
C ASN A 777 34.84 -15.06 9.48
N ASN A 778 34.38 -14.84 10.71
CA ASN A 778 34.91 -13.84 11.63
C ASN A 778 34.74 -12.38 11.13
N TYR A 779 33.66 -12.10 10.37
CA TYR A 779 33.19 -10.74 10.09
C TYR A 779 32.09 -10.31 11.07
N GLU A 780 31.99 -9.01 11.35
CA GLU A 780 30.87 -8.41 12.11
C GLU A 780 29.73 -8.08 11.13
N VAL A 781 28.60 -8.78 11.23
CA VAL A 781 27.46 -8.60 10.33
C VAL A 781 26.36 -7.81 11.02
N ILE A 782 25.94 -6.72 10.39
CA ILE A 782 24.82 -5.88 10.81
C ILE A 782 23.69 -6.08 9.83
N ASP A 783 22.65 -6.78 10.26
CA ASP A 783 21.49 -7.07 9.43
C ASP A 783 20.35 -6.09 9.73
N LEU A 784 19.93 -5.32 8.72
CA LEU A 784 18.84 -4.35 8.85
C LEU A 784 17.44 -4.96 8.63
N GLY A 785 17.37 -6.23 8.25
CA GLY A 785 16.14 -6.95 7.96
C GLY A 785 15.65 -6.73 6.52
N VAL A 786 14.32 -6.69 6.37
CA VAL A 786 13.62 -6.65 5.08
C VAL A 786 12.87 -5.35 4.84
N MET A 787 12.49 -5.10 3.58
CA MET A 787 11.82 -3.88 3.14
C MET A 787 12.54 -2.61 3.60
N VAL A 788 13.88 -2.63 3.62
CA VAL A 788 14.67 -1.57 4.22
C VAL A 788 14.79 -0.40 3.23
N PRO A 789 14.32 0.81 3.59
CA PRO A 789 14.47 1.98 2.73
C PRO A 789 15.94 2.37 2.55
N CYS A 790 16.29 2.90 1.37
CA CYS A 790 17.64 3.38 1.06
C CYS A 790 18.24 4.28 2.17
N GLU A 791 17.45 5.23 2.68
CA GLU A 791 17.90 6.15 3.75
C GLU A 791 18.38 5.40 5.00
N LYS A 792 17.63 4.38 5.46
CA LYS A 792 17.99 3.57 6.63
C LYS A 792 19.23 2.73 6.39
N ILE A 793 19.42 2.23 5.16
CA ILE A 793 20.63 1.49 4.77
C ILE A 793 21.85 2.41 4.91
N LEU A 794 21.77 3.62 4.36
CA LEU A 794 22.88 4.56 4.35
C LEU A 794 23.16 5.17 5.72
N SER A 795 22.13 5.52 6.50
CA SER A 795 22.31 6.05 7.86
C SER A 795 22.97 5.00 8.75
N ALA A 796 22.45 3.77 8.76
CA ALA A 796 23.00 2.68 9.55
C ALA A 796 24.43 2.32 9.12
N ALA A 797 24.75 2.38 7.82
CA ALA A 797 26.11 2.15 7.34
C ALA A 797 27.11 3.20 7.86
N ARG A 798 26.70 4.47 7.97
CA ARG A 798 27.52 5.55 8.55
C ARG A 798 27.67 5.42 10.06
N GLU A 799 26.56 5.22 10.78
CA GLU A 799 26.54 5.10 12.24
C GLU A 799 27.39 3.92 12.71
N SER A 800 27.27 2.80 12.02
CA SER A 800 28.02 1.58 12.34
C SER A 800 29.46 1.57 11.82
N LYS A 801 29.82 2.50 10.92
CA LYS A 801 31.08 2.51 10.16
C LYS A 801 31.30 1.19 9.42
N ALA A 802 30.31 0.76 8.64
CA ALA A 802 30.40 -0.45 7.84
C ALA A 802 31.52 -0.34 6.79
N ASP A 803 32.30 -1.41 6.62
CA ASP A 803 33.36 -1.50 5.61
C ASP A 803 32.79 -1.89 4.24
N ILE A 804 31.67 -2.63 4.22
CA ILE A 804 30.96 -3.09 3.01
C ILE A 804 29.45 -3.01 3.25
N ILE A 805 28.70 -2.64 2.20
CA ILE A 805 27.23 -2.72 2.17
C ILE A 805 26.83 -3.85 1.20
N GLY A 806 25.95 -4.76 1.62
CA GLY A 806 25.38 -5.81 0.79
C GLY A 806 23.87 -5.68 0.67
N LEU A 807 23.37 -5.69 -0.57
CA LEU A 807 21.96 -5.59 -0.90
C LEU A 807 21.45 -6.90 -1.45
N SER A 808 20.28 -7.33 -0.96
CA SER A 808 19.56 -8.50 -1.45
C SER A 808 18.23 -8.13 -2.10
N GLY A 809 17.87 -8.85 -3.17
CA GLY A 809 16.60 -8.69 -3.88
C GLY A 809 16.23 -9.93 -4.69
N LEU A 810 14.95 -10.30 -4.63
CA LEU A 810 14.35 -11.43 -5.32
C LEU A 810 13.38 -10.98 -6.42
N ILE A 811 12.75 -9.82 -6.35
CA ILE A 811 11.78 -9.40 -7.38
C ILE A 811 12.36 -8.34 -8.33
N THR A 812 11.81 -8.23 -9.54
CA THR A 812 12.28 -7.26 -10.55
C THR A 812 12.29 -5.81 -10.05
N PRO A 813 11.27 -5.31 -9.30
CA PRO A 813 11.32 -3.97 -8.72
C PRO A 813 12.51 -3.74 -7.77
N SER A 814 12.99 -4.78 -7.09
CA SER A 814 14.15 -4.69 -6.18
C SER A 814 15.44 -4.34 -6.90
N LEU A 815 15.56 -4.71 -8.18
CA LEU A 815 16.72 -4.37 -8.99
C LEU A 815 16.81 -2.85 -9.23
N ASP A 816 15.68 -2.20 -9.49
CA ASP A 816 15.62 -0.75 -9.65
C ASP A 816 15.91 -0.03 -8.32
N GLU A 817 15.46 -0.57 -7.19
CA GLU A 817 15.80 -0.06 -5.87
C GLU A 817 17.31 -0.19 -5.58
N MET A 818 17.96 -1.28 -5.97
CA MET A 818 19.42 -1.41 -5.86
C MET A 818 20.18 -0.37 -6.69
N VAL A 819 19.68 -0.04 -7.90
CA VAL A 819 20.22 1.06 -8.71
C VAL A 819 20.02 2.40 -7.98
N HIS A 820 18.87 2.62 -7.37
CA HIS A 820 18.58 3.82 -6.58
C HIS A 820 19.56 3.96 -5.40
N VAL A 821 19.78 2.89 -4.62
CA VAL A 821 20.76 2.89 -3.52
C VAL A 821 22.17 3.23 -4.02
N ALA A 822 22.61 2.65 -5.14
CA ALA A 822 23.92 2.94 -5.72
C ALA A 822 24.08 4.43 -6.10
N LYS A 823 23.06 5.02 -6.74
CA LYS A 823 23.05 6.47 -7.08
C LYS A 823 23.12 7.33 -5.82
N GLU A 824 22.35 6.96 -4.79
CA GLU A 824 22.30 7.71 -3.54
C GLU A 824 23.60 7.60 -2.75
N MET A 825 24.27 6.44 -2.79
CA MET A 825 25.63 6.27 -2.26
C MET A 825 26.63 7.21 -2.93
N THR A 826 26.56 7.38 -4.26
CA THR A 826 27.39 8.37 -4.96
C THR A 826 27.04 9.80 -4.56
N ARG A 827 25.75 10.15 -4.53
CA ARG A 827 25.28 11.50 -4.13
C ARG A 827 25.77 11.88 -2.74
N GLN A 828 25.75 10.92 -1.81
CA GLN A 828 26.18 11.12 -0.43
C GLN A 828 27.70 10.91 -0.21
N GLY A 829 28.48 10.61 -1.24
CA GLY A 829 29.93 10.48 -1.14
C GLY A 829 30.41 9.26 -0.34
N PHE A 830 29.70 8.13 -0.42
CA PHE A 830 30.20 6.87 0.13
C PHE A 830 31.43 6.37 -0.64
N ALA A 831 32.33 5.67 0.06
CA ALA A 831 33.56 5.08 -0.51
C ALA A 831 33.70 3.57 -0.24
N VAL A 832 32.68 2.96 0.37
CA VAL A 832 32.64 1.54 0.74
C VAL A 832 32.17 0.69 -0.45
N PRO A 833 32.69 -0.54 -0.66
CA PRO A 833 32.18 -1.42 -1.71
C PRO A 833 30.72 -1.82 -1.52
N LEU A 834 30.03 -2.06 -2.63
CA LEU A 834 28.63 -2.49 -2.69
C LEU A 834 28.53 -3.92 -3.25
N LEU A 835 27.98 -4.84 -2.46
CA LEU A 835 27.65 -6.19 -2.89
C LEU A 835 26.20 -6.28 -3.36
N ILE A 836 25.97 -6.95 -4.48
CA ILE A 836 24.64 -7.19 -5.05
C ILE A 836 24.41 -8.70 -5.08
N GLY A 837 23.32 -9.17 -4.47
CA GLY A 837 22.94 -10.59 -4.48
C GLY A 837 21.42 -10.81 -4.44
N GLY A 838 21.02 -12.07 -4.54
CA GLY A 838 19.61 -12.50 -4.61
C GLY A 838 19.24 -13.12 -5.96
N ALA A 839 18.21 -13.96 -6.01
CA ALA A 839 18.04 -14.92 -7.10
C ALA A 839 17.74 -14.30 -8.48
N THR A 840 17.17 -13.09 -8.52
CA THR A 840 16.93 -12.37 -9.79
C THR A 840 18.06 -11.43 -10.18
N THR A 841 19.08 -11.30 -9.34
CA THR A 841 20.27 -10.50 -9.68
C THR A 841 21.19 -11.29 -10.62
N SER A 842 21.89 -10.57 -11.51
CA SER A 842 22.86 -11.19 -12.42
C SER A 842 24.07 -10.30 -12.64
N LYS A 843 25.21 -10.92 -12.99
CA LYS A 843 26.45 -10.20 -13.35
C LYS A 843 26.20 -9.18 -14.46
N ALA A 844 25.36 -9.54 -15.45
CA ALA A 844 25.01 -8.67 -16.57
C ALA A 844 24.20 -7.45 -16.14
N HIS A 845 23.14 -7.66 -15.36
CA HIS A 845 22.32 -6.55 -14.86
C HIS A 845 23.15 -5.59 -13.99
N THR A 846 23.93 -6.14 -13.06
CA THR A 846 24.80 -5.34 -12.18
C THR A 846 25.82 -4.53 -12.98
N ALA A 847 26.45 -5.12 -14.00
CA ALA A 847 27.42 -4.43 -14.84
C ALA A 847 26.80 -3.28 -15.67
N VAL A 848 25.57 -3.44 -16.14
CA VAL A 848 24.91 -2.49 -17.07
C VAL A 848 24.13 -1.40 -16.32
N LYS A 849 23.49 -1.71 -15.19
CA LYS A 849 22.54 -0.80 -14.54
C LYS A 849 23.03 -0.23 -13.20
N ILE A 850 23.69 -1.06 -12.38
CA ILE A 850 24.06 -0.68 -11.01
C ILE A 850 25.47 -0.09 -10.97
N ALA A 851 26.46 -0.81 -11.50
CA ALA A 851 27.88 -0.40 -11.47
C ALA A 851 28.16 0.99 -12.07
N PRO A 852 27.49 1.45 -13.15
CA PRO A 852 27.70 2.82 -13.65
C PRO A 852 27.23 3.92 -12.69
N SER A 853 26.35 3.58 -11.74
CA SER A 853 25.78 4.52 -10.78
C SER A 853 26.65 4.69 -9.53
N TYR A 854 27.69 3.86 -9.33
CA TYR A 854 28.54 3.91 -8.14
C TYR A 854 29.99 3.48 -8.44
N GLU A 855 30.93 4.43 -8.33
CA GLU A 855 32.34 4.23 -8.69
C GLU A 855 33.11 3.31 -7.73
N PRO A 856 33.06 3.46 -6.38
CA PRO A 856 34.00 2.82 -5.43
C PRO A 856 34.07 1.28 -5.42
N GLY A 857 33.16 0.60 -6.12
CA GLY A 857 33.22 -0.83 -6.41
C GLY A 857 31.88 -1.50 -6.18
N VAL A 858 31.27 -2.02 -7.25
CA VAL A 858 30.03 -2.81 -7.20
C VAL A 858 30.35 -4.24 -7.64
N VAL A 859 29.97 -5.23 -6.83
CA VAL A 859 30.28 -6.64 -7.10
C VAL A 859 29.02 -7.50 -6.95
N HIS A 860 28.66 -8.21 -8.01
CA HIS A 860 27.64 -9.26 -7.99
C HIS A 860 28.20 -10.52 -7.33
N VAL A 861 27.51 -11.01 -6.30
CA VAL A 861 27.83 -12.24 -5.59
C VAL A 861 26.76 -13.27 -5.95
N LEU A 862 27.20 -14.35 -6.60
CA LEU A 862 26.28 -15.36 -7.17
C LEU A 862 25.54 -16.14 -6.08
N ASP A 863 26.27 -16.59 -5.06
CA ASP A 863 25.77 -17.47 -4.02
C ASP A 863 26.48 -17.19 -2.68
N ALA A 864 25.94 -17.72 -1.59
CA ALA A 864 26.44 -17.45 -0.24
C ALA A 864 27.85 -18.01 0.00
N SER A 865 28.19 -19.14 -0.62
CA SER A 865 29.52 -19.78 -0.47
C SER A 865 30.66 -18.89 -1.00
N ARG A 866 30.37 -18.06 -2.02
CA ARG A 866 31.35 -17.13 -2.62
C ARG A 866 31.49 -15.81 -1.88
N ALA A 867 30.56 -15.48 -0.97
CA ALA A 867 30.55 -14.19 -0.27
C ALA A 867 31.85 -13.94 0.51
N VAL A 868 32.41 -14.97 1.16
CA VAL A 868 33.61 -14.88 1.99
C VAL A 868 34.84 -14.46 1.17
N GLY A 869 35.07 -15.09 0.02
CA GLY A 869 36.23 -14.79 -0.83
C GLY A 869 36.15 -13.39 -1.45
N VAL A 870 34.94 -12.96 -1.83
CA VAL A 870 34.70 -11.61 -2.35
C VAL A 870 34.94 -10.56 -1.27
N VAL A 871 34.34 -10.73 -0.08
CA VAL A 871 34.52 -9.82 1.05
C VAL A 871 36.00 -9.74 1.47
N GLY A 872 36.67 -10.89 1.62
CA GLY A 872 38.09 -10.91 1.99
C GLY A 872 38.98 -10.15 1.01
N SER A 873 38.68 -10.23 -0.28
CA SER A 873 39.38 -9.46 -1.31
C SER A 873 39.10 -7.96 -1.22
N LEU A 874 37.88 -7.57 -0.84
CA LEU A 874 37.44 -6.17 -0.74
C LEU A 874 37.87 -5.46 0.55
N VAL A 875 38.05 -6.20 1.64
CA VAL A 875 38.54 -5.65 2.92
C VAL A 875 40.07 -5.62 2.98
N SER A 876 40.76 -6.50 2.24
CA SER A 876 42.23 -6.54 2.16
C SER A 876 42.81 -5.25 1.56
N GLN A 877 43.68 -4.55 2.30
CA GLN A 877 44.34 -3.33 1.79
C GLN A 877 45.27 -3.58 0.59
N THR A 878 45.82 -4.79 0.45
CA THR A 878 46.71 -5.16 -0.66
C THR A 878 45.93 -5.63 -1.89
N HIS A 879 44.83 -6.38 -1.72
CA HIS A 879 44.10 -6.99 -2.84
C HIS A 879 42.89 -6.18 -3.33
N LYS A 880 42.34 -5.26 -2.52
CA LYS A 880 41.13 -4.49 -2.87
C LYS A 880 41.26 -3.75 -4.21
N HIS A 881 42.36 -3.04 -4.43
CA HIS A 881 42.51 -2.21 -5.63
C HIS A 881 42.61 -3.06 -6.90
N GLU A 882 43.36 -4.15 -6.85
CA GLU A 882 43.51 -5.09 -7.96
C GLU A 882 42.19 -5.82 -8.25
N PHE A 883 41.51 -6.29 -7.22
CA PHE A 883 40.22 -6.98 -7.35
C PHE A 883 39.13 -6.07 -7.95
N VAL A 884 38.98 -4.84 -7.44
CA VAL A 884 38.01 -3.87 -8.00
C VAL A 884 38.34 -3.54 -9.45
N LYS A 885 39.63 -3.39 -9.79
CA LYS A 885 40.07 -3.16 -11.19
C LYS A 885 39.73 -4.34 -12.10
N GLN A 886 39.93 -5.57 -11.63
CA GLN A 886 39.57 -6.77 -12.36
C GLN A 886 38.05 -6.86 -12.59
N VAL A 887 37.24 -6.66 -11.55
CA VAL A 887 35.77 -6.65 -11.65
C VAL A 887 35.30 -5.57 -12.61
N ARG A 888 35.89 -4.37 -12.59
CA ARG A 888 35.57 -3.29 -13.53
C ARG A 888 35.90 -3.68 -14.98
N SER A 889 37.06 -4.28 -15.23
CA SER A 889 37.43 -4.77 -16.57
C SER A 889 36.46 -5.84 -17.07
N ASP A 890 36.07 -6.75 -16.19
CA ASP A 890 35.06 -7.77 -16.48
C ASP A 890 33.70 -7.13 -16.82
N TYR A 891 33.26 -6.15 -16.04
CA TYR A 891 31.99 -5.46 -16.27
C TYR A 891 32.02 -4.62 -17.54
N GLU A 892 33.17 -4.03 -17.88
CA GLU A 892 33.36 -3.32 -19.14
C GLU A 892 33.25 -4.28 -20.32
N ARG A 893 33.86 -5.47 -20.25
CA ARG A 893 33.69 -6.51 -21.28
C ARG A 893 32.24 -6.96 -21.42
N VAL A 894 31.52 -7.12 -20.30
CA VAL A 894 30.09 -7.47 -20.32
C VAL A 894 29.24 -6.34 -20.92
N ARG A 895 29.52 -5.08 -20.58
CA ARG A 895 28.86 -3.90 -21.17
C ARG A 895 29.13 -3.78 -22.65
N GLN A 896 30.39 -3.95 -23.08
CA GLN A 896 30.78 -3.96 -24.49
C GLN A 896 30.06 -5.08 -25.23
N SER A 897 30.07 -6.32 -24.73
CA SER A 897 29.31 -7.42 -25.34
C SER A 897 27.79 -7.14 -25.42
N HIS A 898 27.23 -6.45 -24.42
CA HIS A 898 25.83 -6.03 -24.44
C HIS A 898 25.57 -4.87 -25.42
N HIS A 899 26.51 -3.93 -25.59
CA HIS A 899 26.44 -2.84 -26.56
C HIS A 899 26.69 -3.32 -28.00
N ASP A 900 27.62 -4.26 -28.19
CA ASP A 900 27.99 -4.89 -29.46
C ASP A 900 26.89 -5.83 -29.98
N ARG A 901 26.03 -6.32 -29.08
CA ARG A 901 24.75 -6.95 -29.47
C ARG A 901 23.82 -5.99 -30.20
N GLY A 902 24.11 -4.68 -30.17
CA GLY A 902 23.48 -3.64 -30.96
C GLY A 902 22.00 -3.47 -30.64
N ALA A 903 21.56 -2.21 -30.49
CA ALA A 903 20.19 -1.94 -30.93
C ALA A 903 20.14 -2.38 -32.41
N LYS A 904 19.41 -3.46 -32.72
CA LYS A 904 19.13 -3.81 -34.12
C LYS A 904 18.73 -2.51 -34.80
N PRO A 905 19.39 -2.09 -35.89
CA PRO A 905 19.09 -0.81 -36.52
C PRO A 905 17.60 -0.79 -36.86
N LEU A 906 16.84 -0.05 -36.06
CA LEU A 906 15.41 0.07 -36.24
C LEU A 906 15.22 0.95 -37.46
N LEU A 907 14.65 0.38 -38.51
CA LEU A 907 14.27 1.14 -39.69
C LEU A 907 13.19 2.14 -39.28
N SER A 908 13.27 3.38 -39.80
CA SER A 908 12.13 4.29 -39.70
C SER A 908 10.88 3.63 -40.28
N LEU A 909 9.69 3.97 -39.79
CA LEU A 909 8.44 3.40 -40.30
C LEU A 909 8.34 3.52 -41.83
N THR A 910 8.84 4.62 -42.38
CA THR A 910 8.94 4.85 -43.83
C THR A 910 9.87 3.85 -44.51
N GLN A 911 11.07 3.62 -43.97
CA GLN A 911 12.02 2.63 -44.49
C GLN A 911 11.54 1.19 -44.31
N ALA A 912 10.90 0.86 -43.19
CA ALA A 912 10.31 -0.46 -42.96
C ALA A 912 9.18 -0.75 -43.95
N ARG A 913 8.34 0.25 -44.24
CA ARG A 913 7.29 0.15 -45.26
C ARG A 913 7.84 0.09 -46.68
N ALA A 914 8.93 0.80 -46.96
CA ALA A 914 9.64 0.73 -48.25
C ALA A 914 10.31 -0.63 -48.46
N ASN A 915 10.90 -1.20 -47.39
CA ASN A 915 11.47 -2.54 -47.35
C ASN A 915 10.42 -3.65 -47.18
N ARG A 916 9.13 -3.35 -47.42
CA ARG A 916 8.12 -4.41 -47.47
C ARG A 916 8.55 -5.46 -48.49
N PHE A 917 8.35 -6.73 -48.15
CA PHE A 917 8.60 -7.81 -49.09
C PHE A 917 7.71 -7.61 -50.33
N THR A 918 8.32 -7.29 -51.47
CA THR A 918 7.64 -7.19 -52.77
C THR A 918 7.85 -8.50 -53.51
N SER A 919 6.82 -9.34 -53.52
CA SER A 919 6.74 -10.50 -54.40
C SER A 919 5.53 -10.39 -55.31
N ASP A 920 5.62 -11.01 -56.49
CA ASP A 920 4.47 -11.30 -57.34
C ASP A 920 3.76 -12.53 -56.76
N TRP A 921 2.84 -12.31 -55.82
CA TRP A 921 2.10 -13.39 -55.15
C TRP A 921 1.30 -14.26 -56.12
N ALA A 922 1.04 -13.78 -57.35
CA ALA A 922 0.39 -14.58 -58.40
C ALA A 922 1.35 -15.57 -59.09
N LYS A 923 2.68 -15.36 -58.97
CA LYS A 923 3.72 -16.24 -59.52
C LYS A 923 4.50 -17.01 -58.45
N THR A 924 4.24 -16.72 -57.18
CA THR A 924 4.88 -17.41 -56.06
C THR A 924 4.09 -18.69 -55.78
N ASP A 925 4.77 -19.84 -55.77
CA ASP A 925 4.17 -21.11 -55.34
C ASP A 925 3.98 -21.06 -53.82
N ILE A 926 2.82 -20.54 -53.39
CA ILE A 926 2.45 -20.45 -51.99
C ILE A 926 1.73 -21.75 -51.63
N PRO A 927 2.36 -22.67 -50.88
CA PRO A 927 1.70 -23.89 -50.46
C PRO A 927 0.49 -23.53 -49.61
N THR A 928 -0.68 -23.95 -50.06
CA THR A 928 -1.89 -23.79 -49.28
C THR A 928 -1.87 -24.85 -48.18
N PRO A 929 -1.98 -24.48 -46.90
CA PRO A 929 -2.05 -25.47 -45.83
C PRO A 929 -3.27 -26.37 -46.06
N GLU A 930 -3.20 -27.64 -45.67
CA GLU A 930 -4.30 -28.60 -45.82
C GLU A 930 -5.62 -28.09 -45.25
N LYS A 931 -5.54 -27.25 -44.21
CA LYS A 931 -6.70 -26.57 -43.62
C LYS A 931 -6.37 -25.11 -43.34
N LEU A 932 -7.19 -24.20 -43.89
CA LEU A 932 -7.16 -22.78 -43.55
C LEU A 932 -7.92 -22.52 -42.24
N GLY A 933 -7.41 -21.59 -41.42
CA GLY A 933 -8.00 -21.27 -40.11
C GLY A 933 -7.37 -22.04 -38.95
N ILE A 934 -8.00 -22.01 -37.78
CA ILE A 934 -7.48 -22.67 -36.57
C ILE A 934 -7.67 -24.18 -36.70
N GLN A 935 -6.57 -24.93 -36.71
CA GLN A 935 -6.57 -26.38 -36.60
C GLN A 935 -6.23 -26.79 -35.17
N ALA A 936 -7.24 -27.20 -34.41
CA ALA A 936 -7.01 -27.83 -33.11
C ALA A 936 -6.57 -29.29 -33.36
N ILE A 937 -5.38 -29.64 -32.86
CA ILE A 937 -4.89 -31.02 -32.79
C ILE A 937 -5.08 -31.46 -31.34
N SER A 938 -6.24 -32.03 -31.04
CA SER A 938 -6.66 -32.41 -29.68
C SER A 938 -5.89 -33.61 -29.12
N ASP A 939 -5.38 -34.48 -29.99
CA ASP A 939 -4.88 -35.81 -29.64
C ASP A 939 -3.41 -36.01 -30.05
N GLN A 940 -2.59 -34.96 -29.92
CA GLN A 940 -1.16 -35.04 -30.24
C GLN A 940 -0.40 -35.81 -29.15
N SER A 941 0.29 -36.88 -29.55
CA SER A 941 1.17 -37.62 -28.64
C SER A 941 2.33 -36.74 -28.19
N LEU A 942 2.48 -36.55 -26.88
CA LEU A 942 3.61 -35.81 -26.30
C LEU A 942 4.94 -36.46 -26.64
N ILE A 943 4.99 -37.79 -26.80
CA ILE A 943 6.21 -38.53 -27.16
C ILE A 943 6.73 -38.08 -28.53
N GLU A 944 5.82 -37.83 -29.46
CA GLU A 944 6.18 -37.37 -30.81
C GLU A 944 6.64 -35.92 -30.83
N LEU A 945 6.29 -35.13 -29.82
CA LEU A 945 6.72 -33.73 -29.69
C LEU A 945 8.11 -33.60 -29.04
N ILE A 946 8.52 -34.54 -28.20
CA ILE A 946 9.81 -34.51 -27.48
C ILE A 946 11.01 -34.22 -28.39
N PRO A 947 11.16 -34.83 -29.59
CA PRO A 947 12.29 -34.56 -30.48
C PRO A 947 12.33 -33.12 -31.04
N TYR A 948 11.20 -32.42 -31.01
CA TYR A 948 11.04 -31.07 -31.55
C TYR A 948 11.11 -29.97 -30.47
N ILE A 949 11.22 -30.36 -29.20
CA ILE A 949 11.42 -29.43 -28.09
C ILE A 949 12.91 -29.08 -28.01
N ASP A 950 13.23 -27.78 -28.03
CA ASP A 950 14.56 -27.30 -27.69
C ASP A 950 14.74 -27.35 -26.16
N TRP A 951 15.50 -28.34 -25.70
CA TRP A 951 15.78 -28.57 -24.28
C TRP A 951 16.90 -27.67 -23.73
N SER A 952 17.59 -26.91 -24.58
CA SER A 952 18.73 -26.07 -24.17
C SER A 952 18.39 -25.05 -23.07
N PRO A 953 17.22 -24.36 -23.08
CA PRO A 953 16.84 -23.47 -22.00
C PRO A 953 16.62 -24.20 -20.67
N PHE A 954 16.09 -25.42 -20.73
CA PHE A 954 15.88 -26.26 -19.55
C PHE A 954 17.22 -26.62 -18.90
N PHE A 955 18.19 -27.13 -19.67
CA PHE A 955 19.50 -27.49 -19.11
C PHE A 955 20.28 -26.29 -18.55
N HIS A 956 20.21 -25.12 -19.19
CA HIS A 956 20.86 -23.92 -18.67
C HIS A 956 20.25 -23.41 -17.36
N THR A 957 18.93 -23.46 -17.24
CA THR A 957 18.23 -22.95 -16.04
C THR A 957 18.51 -23.82 -14.82
N TRP A 958 18.71 -25.12 -15.02
CA TRP A 958 18.96 -26.10 -13.96
C TRP A 958 20.43 -26.46 -13.75
N GLU A 959 21.34 -25.76 -14.44
CA GLU A 959 22.79 -25.98 -14.41
C GLU A 959 23.23 -27.45 -14.65
N LEU A 960 22.40 -28.23 -15.35
CA LEU A 960 22.67 -29.63 -15.67
C LEU A 960 23.69 -29.70 -16.81
N LYS A 961 24.95 -29.98 -16.47
CA LYS A 961 26.03 -30.16 -17.45
C LYS A 961 26.00 -31.56 -18.05
N GLY A 962 25.39 -31.70 -19.22
CA GLY A 962 25.45 -32.90 -20.06
C GLY A 962 24.81 -32.63 -21.42
N ARG A 963 25.47 -33.07 -22.49
CA ARG A 963 24.93 -33.04 -23.86
C ARG A 963 24.13 -34.30 -24.13
#